data_AF-A0A7X6P868-F1
#
_entry.id   AF-A0A7X6P868-F1
#
_cell.length_a   1.000
_cell.length_b   1.000
_cell.length_c   1.000
_cell.angle_alpha   90.00
_cell.angle_beta   90.00
_cell.angle_gamma   90.00
#
_symmetry.space_group_name_H-M   'P 1'
#
loop_
_entity.id
_entity.type
_entity.pdbx_description
1 polymer ?
#
loop_
_entity_poly.entity_id
_entity_poly.type
_entity_poly.pdbx_seq_one_letter_code
_entity_poly.pdbx_strand_id
1 'polypeptide(L)'
;MKIKFKKDSSMKEKKLSLFTLFLLLLMLPSLYAKYSDEFPYGIYANLRNGDKVDYPSRYATINLMKTLGYNATIMGTQKGDPDLPGLLKDLDNSQIDAWVLDWGWDKDPESDLHYASYPLSASSYFRFEAEFSSEKDVRIGDGMDNQYWYAAQSEKNLYRTGKEDMAPDASYGYVWKAEKGKDQPGHIFTDLRYRWQNRNGFYVRFGSEFILYQTNPPDYPDDYIWVKFRFKISNLQSGISSNTPLLRFYVTGFELYGTGFSSQMKILNHWIDNQQRSETIFTVHDYLLNRRGNEFLELELKIPYKDLIDANLLTADIDHNPATPDSREFLRLVNLNPRVYWYGNCDVELDYVEIEDELHHKISHDKNYWQDKILQRMDNVISQGEGNVKGFYTFDEPYQGQFDSFKLMQEIASQEDIPVFTAVYDFQVTNITLNKEQGIYYDHIDAFSKIAQPQIIAPDIYPLKPDLIWNATEGEKGKFIQYILDQKLLSVYQDCMEYRDKKEGRKFYPIVQVLGKWTLYQGQEQWVDWIQPTTAAQKVLLYLPLCFKPDGIFHYCLRSYQDIKGYGQRSIAFSRVGMPDYPLLVPDPITWKAVSLSNPRIKAYGVIIKDLNWQNSECIGTSRKKFKKAEKDNPIQYIQVQKQGIGEYEGYIQCATYLDKEENLWLMVVNRRANFFLPGIITEPQFVPPEEFDIYFPEAPPQKLLLTFKDSRRKNPYQNYAFYDPYEDKFYPYHNGNIEIELPAGEGRLLKLVNRTSNDR
;
A
#
# COMPACT_ATOMS: atom_id res chain seq x y z
N MET A 1 69.78 41.58 -28.55
CA MET A 1 68.87 41.80 -27.41
C MET A 1 67.65 40.89 -27.61
N LYS A 2 67.64 39.68 -27.01
CA LYS A 2 66.50 38.74 -27.06
C LYS A 2 66.08 38.48 -25.61
N ILE A 3 64.93 39.03 -25.24
CA ILE A 3 64.35 38.89 -23.89
C ILE A 3 63.46 37.65 -23.87
N LYS A 4 63.81 36.68 -23.03
CA LYS A 4 62.96 35.56 -22.62
C LYS A 4 61.94 36.08 -21.61
N PHE A 5 60.65 35.97 -21.90
CA PHE A 5 59.61 36.08 -20.87
C PHE A 5 59.03 34.69 -20.52
N LYS A 6 58.96 34.50 -19.20
CA LYS A 6 58.50 33.38 -18.38
C LYS A 6 57.32 32.56 -18.95
N LYS A 7 57.47 31.23 -18.92
CA LYS A 7 56.43 30.21 -19.20
C LYS A 7 55.91 29.53 -17.92
N ASP A 8 56.00 30.21 -16.76
CA ASP A 8 55.71 29.60 -15.45
C ASP A 8 54.38 30.01 -14.80
N SER A 9 53.67 31.04 -15.29
CA SER A 9 52.37 31.43 -14.68
C SER A 9 51.20 30.55 -15.12
N SER A 10 51.15 30.19 -16.41
CA SER A 10 50.04 29.42 -17.01
C SER A 10 49.84 28.03 -16.38
N MET A 11 50.93 27.38 -15.94
CA MET A 11 50.87 26.04 -15.36
C MET A 11 50.46 26.06 -13.88
N LYS A 12 50.78 27.14 -13.14
CA LYS A 12 50.28 27.35 -11.78
C LYS A 12 48.81 27.73 -11.77
N GLU A 13 48.36 28.57 -12.70
CA GLU A 13 46.94 28.94 -12.84
C GLU A 13 46.06 27.75 -13.24
N LYS A 14 46.52 26.89 -14.16
CA LYS A 14 45.81 25.64 -14.51
C LYS A 14 45.76 24.66 -13.35
N LYS A 15 46.85 24.49 -12.60
CA LYS A 15 46.87 23.61 -11.41
C LYS A 15 46.00 24.16 -10.27
N LEU A 16 45.99 25.48 -10.08
CA LEU A 16 45.14 26.14 -9.08
C LEU A 16 43.66 26.00 -9.47
N SER A 17 43.30 26.25 -10.74
CA SER A 17 41.93 26.08 -11.24
C SER A 17 41.46 24.63 -11.18
N LEU A 18 42.32 23.65 -11.47
CA LEU A 18 41.99 22.21 -11.34
C LEU A 18 41.83 21.82 -9.87
N PHE A 19 42.67 22.35 -8.98
CA PHE A 19 42.57 22.12 -7.54
C PHE A 19 41.34 22.77 -6.92
N THR A 20 40.95 23.97 -7.36
CA THR A 20 39.70 24.65 -6.96
C THR A 20 38.48 23.91 -7.50
N LEU A 21 38.51 23.41 -8.73
CA LEU A 21 37.44 22.57 -9.29
C LEU A 21 37.34 21.24 -8.54
N PHE A 22 38.46 20.62 -8.17
CA PHE A 22 38.50 19.40 -7.37
C PHE A 22 38.03 19.64 -5.94
N LEU A 23 38.35 20.79 -5.33
CA LEU A 23 37.81 21.22 -4.03
C LEU A 23 36.31 21.53 -4.10
N LEU A 24 35.83 22.19 -5.17
CA LEU A 24 34.41 22.40 -5.41
C LEU A 24 33.70 21.05 -5.62
N LEU A 25 34.27 20.13 -6.41
CA LEU A 25 33.74 18.77 -6.62
C LEU A 25 33.84 17.86 -5.38
N LEU A 26 34.77 18.13 -4.45
CA LEU A 26 34.87 17.48 -3.14
C LEU A 26 33.98 18.13 -2.07
N MET A 27 33.52 19.37 -2.30
CA MET A 27 32.55 20.11 -1.46
C MET A 27 31.11 19.98 -1.98
N LEU A 28 30.92 19.49 -3.20
CA LEU A 28 29.62 19.17 -3.81
C LEU A 28 28.98 17.83 -3.38
N PRO A 29 29.67 16.77 -2.85
CA PRO A 29 29.02 15.52 -2.49
C PRO A 29 28.41 15.50 -1.07
N SER A 30 28.59 16.56 -0.28
CA SER A 30 28.09 16.66 1.10
C SER A 30 26.94 17.66 1.25
N LEU A 31 26.46 18.25 0.15
CA LEU A 31 25.26 19.07 0.14
C LEU A 31 24.06 18.17 -0.20
N TYR A 32 23.43 17.68 0.88
CA TYR A 32 22.07 17.12 0.98
C TYR A 32 21.82 15.63 0.74
N ALA A 33 22.80 14.75 0.97
CA ALA A 33 22.49 13.36 1.34
C ALA A 33 22.36 13.25 2.88
N LYS A 34 21.16 12.95 3.39
CA LYS A 34 20.83 12.66 4.80
C LYS A 34 20.64 11.15 5.04
N TYR A 35 20.36 10.79 6.28
CA TYR A 35 20.66 9.48 6.88
C TYR A 35 19.99 8.28 6.21
N SER A 36 18.87 8.48 5.51
CA SER A 36 18.09 7.46 4.81
C SER A 36 18.27 7.43 3.28
N ASP A 37 19.06 8.33 2.68
CA ASP A 37 19.16 8.42 1.21
C ASP A 37 19.79 7.20 0.54
N GLU A 38 20.71 6.53 1.24
CA GLU A 38 21.29 5.29 0.73
C GLU A 38 20.28 4.14 0.79
N PHE A 39 19.63 3.96 1.92
CA PHE A 39 18.62 2.92 2.14
C PHE A 39 17.73 3.31 3.33
N PRO A 40 16.45 3.66 3.11
CA PRO A 40 15.52 3.92 4.18
C PRO A 40 15.26 2.64 4.96
N TYR A 41 15.61 2.66 6.25
CA TYR A 41 15.32 1.61 7.19
C TYR A 41 14.53 2.21 8.34
N GLY A 42 13.21 2.15 8.19
CA GLY A 42 12.27 2.97 8.93
C GLY A 42 11.33 2.21 9.85
N ILE A 43 10.58 2.97 10.65
CA ILE A 43 9.65 2.45 11.64
C ILE A 43 8.51 3.44 11.88
N TYR A 44 7.29 2.92 12.03
CA TYR A 44 6.15 3.70 12.51
C TYR A 44 6.29 3.86 14.03
N ALA A 45 6.73 5.04 14.44
CA ALA A 45 6.98 5.34 15.85
C ALA A 45 5.76 5.98 16.54
N ASN A 46 4.75 6.41 15.78
CA ASN A 46 3.61 7.17 16.27
C ASN A 46 4.04 8.37 17.14
N LEU A 47 5.15 9.01 16.76
CA LEU A 47 5.62 10.22 17.43
C LEU A 47 4.57 11.31 17.26
N ARG A 48 4.10 11.84 18.39
CA ARG A 48 3.22 12.99 18.48
C ARG A 48 3.92 14.07 19.29
N ASN A 49 3.55 15.32 19.02
CA ASN A 49 4.06 16.47 19.73
C ASN A 49 2.88 17.19 20.39
N GLY A 50 2.19 16.53 21.32
CA GLY A 50 0.97 17.07 21.95
C GLY A 50 1.22 18.10 23.03
N ASP A 51 1.96 17.71 24.07
CA ASP A 51 2.25 18.58 25.21
C ASP A 51 3.71 18.39 25.69
N LYS A 52 4.27 19.36 26.43
CA LYS A 52 5.63 19.30 26.99
C LYS A 52 5.86 18.08 27.89
N VAL A 53 4.78 17.55 28.47
CA VAL A 53 4.79 16.33 29.29
C VAL A 53 5.20 15.09 28.48
N ASP A 54 5.02 15.11 27.15
CA ASP A 54 5.36 14.00 26.26
C ASP A 54 6.84 13.98 25.85
N TYR A 55 7.62 15.03 26.13
CA TYR A 55 9.01 15.14 25.70
C TYR A 55 9.92 14.01 26.22
N PRO A 56 9.86 13.59 27.50
CA PRO A 56 10.64 12.45 27.98
C PRO A 56 10.29 11.16 27.23
N SER A 57 9.01 10.93 26.92
CA SER A 57 8.55 9.77 26.16
C SER A 57 9.07 9.81 24.72
N ARG A 58 9.06 11.01 24.11
CA ARG A 58 9.67 11.27 22.80
C ARG A 58 11.17 10.95 22.78
N TYR A 59 11.97 11.50 23.70
CA TYR A 59 13.42 11.21 23.76
C TYR A 59 13.69 9.72 23.96
N ALA A 60 12.94 9.05 24.84
CA ALA A 60 13.04 7.61 25.03
C ALA A 60 12.75 6.83 23.74
N THR A 61 11.71 7.25 23.00
CA THR A 61 11.33 6.64 21.71
C THR A 61 12.41 6.85 20.65
N ILE A 62 12.96 8.06 20.53
CA ILE A 62 14.05 8.37 19.59
C ILE A 62 15.32 7.58 19.92
N ASN A 63 15.70 7.50 21.20
CA ASN A 63 16.83 6.69 21.64
C ASN A 63 16.62 5.20 21.35
N LEU A 64 15.39 4.71 21.47
CA LEU A 64 15.01 3.35 21.12
C LEU A 64 15.25 3.10 19.62
N MET A 65 14.80 4.02 18.76
CA MET A 65 14.99 3.92 17.31
C MET A 65 16.47 3.86 16.94
N LYS A 66 17.26 4.77 17.52
CA LYS A 66 18.72 4.82 17.33
C LYS A 66 19.40 3.53 17.76
N THR A 67 19.00 2.98 18.91
CA THR A 67 19.53 1.71 19.44
C THR A 67 19.26 0.54 18.49
N LEU A 68 18.09 0.54 17.84
CA LEU A 68 17.68 -0.48 16.89
C LEU A 68 18.18 -0.24 15.45
N GLY A 69 18.95 0.82 15.22
CA GLY A 69 19.61 1.11 13.94
C GLY A 69 18.72 1.71 12.85
N TYR A 70 17.51 2.17 13.19
CA TYR A 70 16.64 2.88 12.25
C TYR A 70 17.24 4.24 11.88
N ASN A 71 17.08 4.64 10.62
CA ASN A 71 17.48 5.96 10.09
C ASN A 71 16.31 6.73 9.49
N ALA A 72 15.09 6.21 9.58
CA ALA A 72 13.88 6.90 9.17
C ALA A 72 12.73 6.60 10.13
N THR A 73 11.75 7.49 10.21
CA THR A 73 10.51 7.24 10.94
C THR A 73 9.33 7.93 10.27
N ILE A 74 8.14 7.36 10.44
CA ILE A 74 6.89 8.02 10.13
C ILE A 74 6.37 8.71 11.41
N MET A 75 6.12 10.01 11.33
CA MET A 75 5.66 10.85 12.43
C MET A 75 4.45 11.70 12.03
N GLY A 76 3.55 11.99 12.97
CA GLY A 76 2.39 12.84 12.73
C GLY A 76 2.62 14.28 13.15
N THR A 77 2.11 15.21 12.36
CA THR A 77 1.80 16.56 12.83
C THR A 77 0.36 16.61 13.36
N GLN A 78 -0.05 17.71 13.98
CA GLN A 78 -1.44 18.02 14.34
C GLN A 78 -1.58 19.54 14.49
N LYS A 79 -2.83 20.03 14.41
CA LYS A 79 -3.19 21.46 14.53
C LYS A 79 -2.59 22.19 15.73
N GLY A 80 -2.28 21.47 16.81
CA GLY A 80 -1.78 22.01 18.07
C GLY A 80 -0.32 21.70 18.40
N ASP A 81 0.50 21.25 17.44
CA ASP A 81 1.90 20.91 17.73
C ASP A 81 2.67 22.13 18.28
N PRO A 82 3.15 22.10 19.54
CA PRO A 82 3.76 23.25 20.17
C PRO A 82 5.22 23.47 19.74
N ASP A 83 5.88 22.47 19.14
CA ASP A 83 7.31 22.54 18.79
C ASP A 83 7.73 21.53 17.70
N LEU A 84 7.14 21.58 16.50
CA LEU A 84 7.54 20.72 15.37
C LEU A 84 9.02 20.92 14.95
N PRO A 85 9.61 22.13 14.98
CA PRO A 85 11.04 22.28 14.71
C PRO A 85 11.92 21.56 15.73
N GLY A 86 11.59 21.66 17.03
CA GLY A 86 12.27 20.89 18.07
C GLY A 86 12.13 19.39 17.83
N LEU A 87 10.89 18.92 17.57
CA LEU A 87 10.53 17.72 16.77
C LEU A 87 11.67 17.08 15.96
N LEU A 88 11.84 17.72 14.82
CA LEU A 88 12.71 17.34 13.72
C LEU A 88 14.18 17.46 14.10
N LYS A 89 14.53 18.42 14.96
CA LYS A 89 15.90 18.58 15.46
C LYS A 89 16.37 17.40 16.31
N ASP A 90 15.54 16.85 17.20
CA ASP A 90 15.97 15.69 18.00
C ASP A 90 16.09 14.41 17.16
N LEU A 91 15.29 14.31 16.09
CA LEU A 91 15.43 13.25 15.09
C LEU A 91 16.74 13.42 14.31
N ASP A 92 17.06 14.62 13.84
CA ASP A 92 18.31 14.90 13.11
C ASP A 92 19.54 14.62 13.98
N ASN A 93 19.55 15.09 15.23
CA ASN A 93 20.59 14.79 16.22
C ASN A 93 20.79 13.27 16.45
N SER A 94 19.74 12.49 16.21
CA SER A 94 19.75 11.04 16.33
C SER A 94 19.99 10.31 15.01
N GLN A 95 20.26 11.05 13.93
CA GLN A 95 20.48 10.55 12.58
C GLN A 95 19.26 9.82 12.00
N ILE A 96 18.08 10.38 12.25
CA ILE A 96 16.79 9.84 11.81
C ILE A 96 16.09 10.88 10.95
N ASP A 97 15.69 10.45 9.75
CA ASP A 97 14.87 11.21 8.84
C ASP A 97 13.37 11.01 9.13
N ALA A 98 12.56 12.03 8.85
CA ALA A 98 11.12 12.05 9.07
C ALA A 98 10.34 11.95 7.76
N TRP A 99 9.36 11.06 7.74
CA TRP A 99 8.24 11.06 6.80
C TRP A 99 7.01 11.57 7.53
N VAL A 100 6.41 12.64 7.01
CA VAL A 100 5.41 13.40 7.76
C VAL A 100 3.99 12.99 7.36
N LEU A 101 3.24 12.49 8.33
CA LEU A 101 1.79 12.40 8.31
C LEU A 101 1.20 13.78 8.66
N ASP A 102 0.85 14.60 7.67
CA ASP A 102 0.37 15.97 7.94
C ASP A 102 -1.13 16.02 8.30
N TRP A 103 -1.47 15.82 9.57
CA TRP A 103 -2.86 15.84 10.07
C TRP A 103 -3.40 17.24 10.41
N GLY A 104 -2.72 18.30 10.00
CA GLY A 104 -2.91 19.66 10.51
C GLY A 104 -4.31 20.29 10.43
N TRP A 105 -5.31 19.69 9.76
CA TRP A 105 -6.56 20.30 9.28
C TRP A 105 -7.13 21.49 10.08
N ASP A 106 -7.36 22.60 9.37
CA ASP A 106 -8.20 23.71 9.83
C ASP A 106 -9.29 23.99 8.80
N LYS A 107 -10.48 24.38 9.27
CA LYS A 107 -11.60 24.75 8.39
C LYS A 107 -11.49 26.15 7.81
N ASP A 108 -10.67 27.01 8.42
CA ASP A 108 -10.42 28.37 7.94
C ASP A 108 -9.53 28.33 6.69
N PRO A 109 -10.01 28.72 5.49
CA PRO A 109 -9.22 28.69 4.26
C PRO A 109 -7.97 29.60 4.29
N GLU A 110 -7.92 30.56 5.21
CA GLU A 110 -6.74 31.42 5.43
C GLU A 110 -5.64 30.73 6.26
N SER A 111 -5.98 29.64 6.95
CA SER A 111 -5.03 28.84 7.71
C SER A 111 -4.23 27.91 6.77
N ASP A 112 -2.92 27.85 6.91
CA ASP A 112 -2.07 26.95 6.10
C ASP A 112 -2.40 25.47 6.34
N LEU A 113 -2.90 25.17 7.54
CA LEU A 113 -3.41 23.88 7.97
C LEU A 113 -4.62 23.37 7.17
N HIS A 114 -5.35 24.25 6.48
CA HIS A 114 -6.43 23.86 5.56
C HIS A 114 -5.92 23.04 4.36
N TYR A 115 -4.61 23.08 4.10
CA TYR A 115 -3.99 22.46 2.94
C TYR A 115 -3.11 21.26 3.33
N ALA A 116 -3.37 20.67 4.49
CA ALA A 116 -2.63 19.54 5.02
C ALA A 116 -2.82 18.28 4.16
N SER A 117 -1.72 17.58 3.84
CA SER A 117 -1.74 16.52 2.83
C SER A 117 -2.58 15.30 3.21
N TYR A 118 -2.63 14.94 4.49
CA TYR A 118 -3.32 13.73 4.94
C TYR A 118 -4.85 13.85 4.76
N PRO A 119 -5.54 14.87 5.31
CA PRO A 119 -6.97 15.10 5.05
C PRO A 119 -7.32 15.18 3.56
N LEU A 120 -6.52 15.90 2.76
CA LEU A 120 -6.79 16.09 1.33
C LEU A 120 -6.68 14.77 0.55
N SER A 121 -5.70 13.93 0.89
CA SER A 121 -5.57 12.60 0.29
C SER A 121 -6.65 11.60 0.72
N ALA A 122 -7.45 11.91 1.75
CA ALA A 122 -8.60 11.10 2.16
C ALA A 122 -9.88 11.41 1.37
N SER A 123 -9.85 12.38 0.47
CA SER A 123 -10.98 12.70 -0.41
C SER A 123 -11.30 11.53 -1.35
N SER A 124 -12.55 11.41 -1.79
CA SER A 124 -13.05 10.27 -2.57
C SER A 124 -13.53 10.66 -3.98
N TYR A 125 -13.17 9.84 -4.98
CA TYR A 125 -13.59 9.93 -6.37
C TYR A 125 -13.75 8.52 -7.00
N PHE A 126 -14.74 8.37 -7.86
CA PHE A 126 -14.90 7.17 -8.68
C PHE A 126 -15.61 7.47 -10.00
N ARG A 127 -15.12 6.84 -11.09
CA ARG A 127 -15.82 6.78 -12.37
C ARG A 127 -16.41 5.40 -12.59
N PHE A 128 -17.71 5.35 -12.86
CA PHE A 128 -18.47 4.16 -13.17
C PHE A 128 -18.77 4.14 -14.67
N GLU A 129 -18.04 3.33 -15.43
CA GLU A 129 -18.33 3.15 -16.86
C GLU A 129 -19.70 2.46 -17.03
N ALA A 130 -20.54 2.99 -17.92
CA ALA A 130 -21.95 2.63 -17.97
C ALA A 130 -22.21 1.25 -18.58
N GLU A 131 -21.33 0.78 -19.45
CA GLU A 131 -21.42 -0.47 -20.17
C GLU A 131 -21.24 -1.71 -19.27
N PHE A 132 -20.58 -1.57 -18.11
CA PHE A 132 -20.48 -2.66 -17.15
C PHE A 132 -21.83 -2.95 -16.50
N SER A 133 -22.39 -4.11 -16.87
CA SER A 133 -23.70 -4.58 -16.38
C SER A 133 -23.66 -5.94 -15.67
N SER A 134 -22.50 -6.63 -15.70
CA SER A 134 -22.26 -7.92 -15.07
C SER A 134 -20.76 -8.26 -15.00
N GLU A 135 -20.42 -9.43 -14.48
CA GLU A 135 -19.07 -10.03 -14.48
C GLU A 135 -18.47 -10.26 -15.87
N LYS A 136 -19.29 -10.23 -16.92
CA LYS A 136 -18.84 -10.53 -18.30
C LYS A 136 -17.92 -9.46 -18.85
N ASP A 137 -16.98 -9.90 -19.66
CA ASP A 137 -16.11 -9.04 -20.47
C ASP A 137 -16.94 -8.10 -21.35
N VAL A 138 -16.63 -6.80 -21.27
CA VAL A 138 -17.03 -5.83 -22.32
C VAL A 138 -15.91 -5.81 -23.37
N ARG A 139 -14.68 -5.69 -22.89
CA ARG A 139 -13.44 -5.93 -23.62
C ARG A 139 -12.79 -7.21 -23.11
N ILE A 140 -12.16 -7.94 -24.02
CA ILE A 140 -11.46 -9.20 -23.71
C ILE A 140 -10.50 -8.99 -22.52
N GLY A 141 -10.72 -9.77 -21.46
CA GLY A 141 -9.89 -9.81 -20.25
C GLY A 141 -10.28 -8.81 -19.15
N ASP A 142 -11.20 -7.88 -19.39
CA ASP A 142 -11.58 -6.90 -18.37
C ASP A 142 -12.46 -7.47 -17.25
N GLY A 143 -13.09 -8.65 -17.45
CA GLY A 143 -13.81 -9.40 -16.42
C GLY A 143 -12.93 -9.97 -15.32
N MET A 144 -11.61 -9.76 -15.40
CA MET A 144 -10.64 -10.08 -14.35
C MET A 144 -9.76 -8.88 -13.96
N ASP A 145 -10.07 -7.66 -14.43
CA ASP A 145 -9.27 -6.47 -14.13
C ASP A 145 -9.81 -5.77 -12.87
N ASN A 146 -9.00 -5.77 -11.81
CA ASN A 146 -9.32 -5.19 -10.49
C ASN A 146 -9.72 -3.70 -10.53
N GLN A 147 -9.42 -2.99 -11.62
CA GLN A 147 -9.81 -1.59 -11.79
C GLN A 147 -11.33 -1.40 -11.92
N TYR A 148 -12.00 -2.27 -12.66
CA TYR A 148 -13.42 -2.12 -13.01
C TYR A 148 -14.32 -2.85 -12.01
N TRP A 149 -14.27 -2.38 -10.76
CA TRP A 149 -14.90 -3.04 -9.63
C TRP A 149 -16.43 -3.06 -9.73
N TYR A 150 -17.07 -2.01 -10.27
CA TYR A 150 -18.52 -1.84 -10.20
C TYR A 150 -19.22 -2.03 -11.54
N ALA A 151 -20.49 -2.42 -11.44
CA ALA A 151 -21.41 -2.52 -12.57
C ALA A 151 -22.78 -1.97 -12.17
N ALA A 152 -23.45 -1.30 -13.11
CA ALA A 152 -24.87 -0.98 -12.99
C ALA A 152 -25.68 -2.21 -13.41
N GLN A 153 -26.18 -2.98 -12.45
CA GLN A 153 -26.84 -4.27 -12.71
C GLN A 153 -28.37 -4.12 -12.82
N SER A 154 -29.00 -5.02 -13.60
CA SER A 154 -30.46 -5.16 -13.57
C SER A 154 -30.89 -5.94 -12.32
N GLU A 155 -31.90 -5.44 -11.62
CA GLU A 155 -32.44 -6.10 -10.42
C GLU A 155 -33.91 -6.50 -10.58
N LYS A 156 -34.39 -7.34 -9.68
CA LYS A 156 -35.80 -7.71 -9.57
C LYS A 156 -36.60 -6.42 -9.31
N ASN A 157 -37.28 -5.92 -10.34
CA ASN A 157 -38.07 -4.67 -10.39
C ASN A 157 -37.32 -3.40 -10.83
N LEU A 158 -36.06 -3.50 -11.29
CA LEU A 158 -35.32 -2.38 -11.86
C LEU A 158 -34.42 -2.89 -13.00
N TYR A 159 -34.99 -3.02 -14.19
CA TYR A 159 -34.30 -3.55 -15.37
C TYR A 159 -33.63 -2.44 -16.17
N ARG A 160 -32.44 -2.74 -16.70
CA ARG A 160 -31.77 -1.88 -17.67
C ARG A 160 -32.35 -2.09 -19.07
N THR A 161 -32.62 -1.01 -19.78
CA THR A 161 -32.97 -0.99 -21.19
C THR A 161 -31.76 -0.57 -22.02
N GLY A 162 -31.60 -1.13 -23.22
CA GLY A 162 -30.40 -0.96 -24.03
C GLY A 162 -29.35 -2.05 -23.78
N LYS A 163 -28.13 -1.81 -24.27
CA LYS A 163 -26.98 -2.73 -24.19
C LYS A 163 -25.66 -2.00 -24.41
N GLU A 164 -24.55 -2.66 -24.12
CA GLU A 164 -23.23 -2.18 -24.49
C GLU A 164 -23.07 -2.05 -26.03
N ASP A 165 -22.44 -0.96 -26.48
CA ASP A 165 -22.07 -0.73 -27.88
C ASP A 165 -20.70 -0.04 -27.97
N MET A 166 -19.97 -0.29 -29.06
CA MET A 166 -18.65 0.30 -29.26
C MET A 166 -18.80 1.78 -29.66
N ALA A 167 -18.06 2.66 -28.98
CA ALA A 167 -18.03 4.09 -29.24
C ALA A 167 -16.59 4.62 -29.06
N PRO A 168 -15.82 4.80 -30.14
CA PRO A 168 -14.40 5.16 -30.03
C PRO A 168 -14.12 6.50 -29.32
N ASP A 169 -15.11 7.38 -29.22
CA ASP A 169 -15.05 8.69 -28.55
C ASP A 169 -15.45 8.65 -27.06
N ALA A 170 -15.84 7.49 -26.53
CA ALA A 170 -16.15 7.24 -25.12
C ALA A 170 -14.89 7.00 -24.26
N SER A 171 -15.01 7.19 -22.94
CA SER A 171 -13.91 7.03 -21.97
C SER A 171 -13.25 5.65 -22.05
N TYR A 172 -14.07 4.60 -22.10
CA TYR A 172 -13.62 3.20 -22.19
C TYR A 172 -13.67 2.65 -23.62
N GLY A 173 -14.03 3.47 -24.61
CA GLY A 173 -14.27 3.04 -25.99
C GLY A 173 -15.60 2.30 -26.20
N TYR A 174 -16.45 2.26 -25.18
CA TYR A 174 -17.78 1.66 -25.15
C TYR A 174 -18.75 2.59 -24.44
N VAL A 175 -20.04 2.40 -24.71
CA VAL A 175 -21.15 3.10 -24.06
C VAL A 175 -22.27 2.12 -23.76
N TRP A 176 -23.16 2.48 -22.84
CA TRP A 176 -24.47 1.88 -22.77
C TRP A 176 -25.45 2.60 -23.70
N LYS A 177 -25.95 1.89 -24.71
CA LYS A 177 -26.78 2.45 -25.78
C LYS A 177 -28.22 1.97 -25.72
N ALA A 178 -29.15 2.90 -25.85
CA ALA A 178 -30.58 2.63 -26.05
C ALA A 178 -31.07 3.32 -27.33
N GLU A 179 -31.74 2.58 -28.20
CA GLU A 179 -32.14 3.02 -29.54
C GLU A 179 -33.66 3.17 -29.68
N LYS A 180 -34.10 4.35 -30.12
CA LYS A 180 -35.50 4.66 -30.39
C LYS A 180 -36.08 3.73 -31.45
N GLY A 181 -37.24 3.16 -31.13
CA GLY A 181 -37.96 2.25 -32.02
C GLY A 181 -37.45 0.81 -32.01
N LYS A 182 -36.36 0.54 -31.28
CA LYS A 182 -35.81 -0.81 -31.06
C LYS A 182 -35.95 -1.23 -29.61
N ASP A 183 -35.53 -0.36 -28.69
CA ASP A 183 -35.61 -0.60 -27.24
C ASP A 183 -36.86 0.05 -26.63
N GLN A 184 -37.31 -0.47 -25.49
CA GLN A 184 -38.43 0.09 -24.75
C GLN A 184 -37.95 1.20 -23.79
N PRO A 185 -38.73 2.28 -23.56
CA PRO A 185 -38.42 3.28 -22.55
C PRO A 185 -38.18 2.64 -21.18
N GLY A 186 -37.17 3.10 -20.45
CA GLY A 186 -36.70 2.41 -19.24
C GLY A 186 -35.45 3.02 -18.65
N HIS A 187 -34.95 2.41 -17.57
CA HIS A 187 -33.69 2.82 -16.94
C HIS A 187 -32.52 2.40 -17.79
N ILE A 188 -31.63 3.32 -18.15
CA ILE A 188 -30.38 3.01 -18.85
C ILE A 188 -29.21 2.90 -17.87
N PHE A 189 -29.36 3.46 -16.66
CA PHE A 189 -28.43 3.31 -15.55
C PHE A 189 -29.22 3.09 -14.25
N THR A 190 -28.81 2.06 -13.51
CA THR A 190 -29.51 1.53 -12.33
C THR A 190 -28.56 1.51 -11.14
N ASP A 191 -28.88 0.72 -10.11
CA ASP A 191 -28.08 0.65 -8.92
C ASP A 191 -26.68 0.09 -9.16
N LEU A 192 -25.70 0.71 -8.49
CA LEU A 192 -24.30 0.30 -8.53
C LEU A 192 -24.06 -0.84 -7.55
N ARG A 193 -23.45 -1.91 -8.07
CA ARG A 193 -23.03 -3.08 -7.30
C ARG A 193 -21.61 -3.42 -7.64
N TYR A 194 -20.96 -4.18 -6.76
CA TYR A 194 -19.78 -4.93 -7.15
C TYR A 194 -20.11 -5.73 -8.41
N ARG A 195 -19.18 -5.72 -9.34
CA ARG A 195 -19.26 -6.47 -10.59
C ARG A 195 -19.24 -7.96 -10.28
N TRP A 196 -18.43 -8.38 -9.31
CA TRP A 196 -18.30 -9.76 -8.84
C TRP A 196 -18.93 -9.98 -7.46
N GLN A 197 -19.26 -11.24 -7.18
CA GLN A 197 -19.78 -11.65 -5.88
C GLN A 197 -18.70 -11.64 -4.78
N ASN A 198 -19.13 -11.28 -3.56
CA ASN A 198 -18.33 -11.49 -2.37
C ASN A 198 -18.30 -12.98 -1.95
N ARG A 199 -17.54 -13.32 -0.91
CA ARG A 199 -17.39 -14.68 -0.37
C ARG A 199 -18.71 -15.32 0.09
N ASN A 200 -19.72 -14.50 0.32
CA ASN A 200 -21.06 -14.91 0.72
C ASN A 200 -22.04 -15.02 -0.48
N GLY A 201 -21.57 -14.79 -1.71
CA GLY A 201 -22.38 -14.86 -2.93
C GLY A 201 -23.21 -13.61 -3.23
N PHE A 202 -22.91 -12.47 -2.59
CA PHE A 202 -23.66 -11.22 -2.79
C PHE A 202 -22.89 -10.23 -3.67
N TYR A 203 -23.61 -9.58 -4.59
CA TYR A 203 -23.14 -8.35 -5.23
C TYR A 203 -23.39 -7.18 -4.27
N VAL A 204 -22.33 -6.67 -3.66
CA VAL A 204 -22.42 -5.65 -2.59
C VAL A 204 -22.82 -4.30 -3.20
N ARG A 205 -23.62 -3.52 -2.47
CA ARG A 205 -24.04 -2.18 -2.89
C ARG A 205 -22.89 -1.19 -2.77
N PHE A 206 -22.74 -0.30 -3.74
CA PHE A 206 -21.77 0.79 -3.68
C PHE A 206 -22.04 1.72 -2.49
N GLY A 207 -20.98 2.13 -1.80
CA GLY A 207 -21.01 3.21 -0.84
C GLY A 207 -19.89 3.10 0.18
N SER A 208 -19.70 1.90 0.72
CA SER A 208 -18.85 1.66 1.89
C SER A 208 -17.37 1.96 1.66
N GLU A 209 -16.96 2.11 0.41
CA GLU A 209 -15.60 2.41 -0.04
C GLU A 209 -15.33 3.93 -0.10
N PHE A 210 -16.37 4.76 0.02
CA PHE A 210 -16.27 6.21 0.14
C PHE A 210 -16.16 6.57 1.62
N ILE A 211 -14.92 6.82 2.04
CA ILE A 211 -14.58 7.47 3.31
C ILE A 211 -14.20 8.91 3.01
N LEU A 212 -14.78 9.85 3.74
CA LEU A 212 -14.68 11.28 3.48
C LEU A 212 -14.16 11.98 4.73
N TYR A 213 -13.32 13.00 4.58
CA TYR A 213 -12.86 13.79 5.73
C TYR A 213 -13.95 14.75 6.23
N GLN A 214 -14.10 14.89 7.54
CA GLN A 214 -15.01 15.85 8.17
C GLN A 214 -14.42 17.27 8.11
N THR A 215 -14.82 18.03 7.09
CA THR A 215 -14.35 19.40 6.84
C THR A 215 -14.97 20.42 7.80
N ASN A 216 -16.31 20.37 7.97
CA ASN A 216 -17.10 21.39 8.66
C ASN A 216 -18.25 20.84 9.54
N PRO A 217 -18.00 19.91 10.49
CA PRO A 217 -19.06 19.38 11.36
C PRO A 217 -19.68 20.46 12.29
N PRO A 218 -20.97 20.35 12.66
CA PRO A 218 -21.93 19.30 12.27
C PRO A 218 -22.82 19.66 11.07
N ASP A 219 -22.80 20.93 10.63
CA ASP A 219 -23.79 21.45 9.68
C ASP A 219 -23.40 21.27 8.21
N TYR A 220 -22.10 21.05 7.92
CA TYR A 220 -21.54 20.85 6.58
C TYR A 220 -22.11 21.82 5.52
N PRO A 221 -22.13 23.14 5.81
CA PRO A 221 -22.62 24.11 4.85
C PRO A 221 -21.70 24.07 3.62
N ASP A 222 -22.32 23.96 2.45
CA ASP A 222 -21.62 23.95 1.16
C ASP A 222 -20.72 22.72 0.90
N ASP A 223 -20.89 21.62 1.66
CA ASP A 223 -20.27 20.33 1.33
C ASP A 223 -21.26 19.43 0.58
N TYR A 224 -20.83 18.93 -0.59
CA TYR A 224 -21.66 18.12 -1.48
C TYR A 224 -20.96 16.84 -1.91
N ILE A 225 -21.77 15.82 -2.21
CA ILE A 225 -21.39 14.79 -3.17
C ILE A 225 -21.77 15.29 -4.55
N TRP A 226 -20.82 15.29 -5.46
CA TRP A 226 -21.02 15.68 -6.84
C TRP A 226 -21.25 14.42 -7.69
N VAL A 227 -22.28 14.44 -8.51
CA VAL A 227 -22.59 13.35 -9.43
C VAL A 227 -22.68 13.90 -10.84
N LYS A 228 -21.78 13.45 -11.72
CA LYS A 228 -21.70 13.89 -13.11
C LYS A 228 -22.06 12.75 -14.04
N PHE A 229 -22.96 13.01 -14.98
CA PHE A 229 -23.37 12.07 -16.03
C PHE A 229 -22.84 12.56 -17.36
N ARG A 230 -22.13 11.69 -18.10
CA ARG A 230 -21.70 11.97 -19.47
C ARG A 230 -22.49 11.14 -20.46
N PHE A 231 -23.23 11.79 -21.36
CA PHE A 231 -24.14 11.13 -22.29
C PHE A 231 -24.27 11.86 -23.62
N LYS A 232 -24.74 11.18 -24.65
CA LYS A 232 -24.91 11.72 -25.99
C LYS A 232 -26.30 11.36 -26.51
N ILE A 233 -26.92 12.32 -27.18
CA ILE A 233 -28.27 12.19 -27.74
C ILE A 233 -28.19 12.32 -29.25
N SER A 234 -28.79 11.37 -29.95
CA SER A 234 -28.93 11.40 -31.41
C SER A 234 -30.34 10.94 -31.84
N ASN A 235 -30.62 10.96 -33.15
CA ASN A 235 -31.87 10.46 -33.73
C ASN A 235 -33.13 10.95 -32.97
N LEU A 236 -33.23 12.26 -32.72
CA LEU A 236 -34.39 12.83 -32.04
C LEU A 236 -35.68 12.60 -32.86
N GLN A 237 -36.80 12.30 -32.20
CA GLN A 237 -38.09 12.15 -32.87
C GLN A 237 -38.47 13.42 -33.65
N SER A 238 -38.88 13.24 -34.92
CA SER A 238 -39.27 14.36 -35.79
C SER A 238 -40.57 15.02 -35.30
N GLY A 239 -40.63 16.36 -35.34
CA GLY A 239 -41.80 17.13 -34.93
C GLY A 239 -42.08 17.14 -33.42
N ILE A 240 -41.12 16.71 -32.60
CA ILE A 240 -41.26 16.66 -31.15
C ILE A 240 -41.30 18.06 -30.52
N SER A 241 -42.10 18.23 -29.46
CA SER A 241 -42.21 19.52 -28.74
C SER A 241 -40.94 19.82 -27.93
N SER A 242 -40.61 21.11 -27.76
CA SER A 242 -39.46 21.57 -26.96
C SER A 242 -39.51 21.11 -25.51
N ASN A 243 -40.71 20.94 -24.93
CA ASN A 243 -40.87 20.55 -23.52
C ASN A 243 -40.93 19.03 -23.34
N THR A 244 -40.76 18.24 -24.41
CA THR A 244 -40.82 16.79 -24.31
C THR A 244 -39.59 16.26 -23.56
N PRO A 245 -39.77 15.39 -22.56
CA PRO A 245 -38.67 14.80 -21.82
C PRO A 245 -37.88 13.80 -22.68
N LEU A 246 -36.55 13.83 -22.54
CA LEU A 246 -35.63 12.89 -23.16
C LEU A 246 -35.03 11.94 -22.13
N LEU A 247 -34.54 12.51 -21.03
CA LEU A 247 -33.91 11.80 -19.92
C LEU A 247 -34.42 12.34 -18.57
N ARG A 248 -34.45 11.47 -17.57
CA ARG A 248 -34.67 11.82 -16.16
C ARG A 248 -33.52 11.32 -15.31
N PHE A 249 -32.93 12.22 -14.55
CA PHE A 249 -31.83 11.97 -13.62
C PHE A 249 -32.31 12.15 -12.19
N TYR A 250 -31.93 11.22 -11.31
CA TYR A 250 -32.24 11.29 -9.89
C TYR A 250 -31.30 10.38 -9.11
N VAL A 251 -31.11 10.68 -7.83
CA VAL A 251 -30.19 9.93 -6.96
C VAL A 251 -30.97 9.30 -5.83
N THR A 252 -30.62 8.06 -5.51
CA THR A 252 -31.33 7.25 -4.52
C THR A 252 -30.38 6.53 -3.58
N GLY A 253 -30.88 6.03 -2.46
CA GLY A 253 -30.09 5.19 -1.56
C GLY A 253 -30.97 4.33 -0.66
N PHE A 254 -30.32 3.39 0.02
CA PHE A 254 -30.95 2.44 0.91
C PHE A 254 -30.23 2.49 2.25
N GLU A 255 -30.98 2.65 3.33
CA GLU A 255 -30.43 2.63 4.69
C GLU A 255 -29.92 1.25 5.05
N LEU A 256 -28.90 1.19 5.90
CA LEU A 256 -28.40 -0.04 6.49
C LEU A 256 -29.01 -0.23 7.88
N TYR A 257 -29.64 -1.38 8.11
CA TYR A 257 -30.17 -1.79 9.41
C TYR A 257 -29.54 -3.13 9.82
N GLY A 258 -28.71 -3.13 10.86
CA GLY A 258 -27.94 -4.31 11.24
C GLY A 258 -27.03 -4.75 10.09
N THR A 259 -27.26 -5.96 9.55
CA THR A 259 -26.45 -6.52 8.46
C THR A 259 -27.10 -6.41 7.08
N GLY A 260 -28.26 -5.75 6.96
CA GLY A 260 -29.04 -5.72 5.72
C GLY A 260 -29.55 -4.33 5.34
N PHE A 261 -29.63 -4.08 4.03
CA PHE A 261 -30.22 -2.85 3.50
C PHE A 261 -31.75 -2.87 3.58
N SER A 262 -32.34 -1.70 3.83
CA SER A 262 -33.78 -1.47 3.76
C SER A 262 -34.35 -1.88 2.40
N SER A 263 -35.59 -2.36 2.38
CA SER A 263 -36.34 -2.56 1.13
C SER A 263 -36.94 -1.26 0.59
N GLN A 264 -36.96 -0.20 1.41
CA GLN A 264 -37.46 1.11 1.04
C GLN A 264 -36.32 1.97 0.51
N MET A 265 -36.49 2.45 -0.71
CA MET A 265 -35.59 3.37 -1.38
C MET A 265 -35.90 4.82 -0.95
N LYS A 266 -34.86 5.57 -0.58
CA LYS A 266 -34.95 7.03 -0.40
C LYS A 266 -34.53 7.73 -1.69
N ILE A 267 -35.34 8.69 -2.15
CA ILE A 267 -34.96 9.61 -3.22
C ILE A 267 -34.35 10.84 -2.56
N LEU A 268 -33.17 11.24 -3.02
CA LEU A 268 -32.45 12.39 -2.47
C LEU A 268 -32.80 13.65 -3.24
N ASN A 269 -32.84 14.77 -2.53
CA ASN A 269 -32.83 16.07 -3.17
C ASN A 269 -31.41 16.38 -3.65
N HIS A 270 -31.32 17.09 -4.76
CA HIS A 270 -30.08 17.58 -5.34
C HIS A 270 -30.27 19.00 -5.87
N TRP A 271 -29.16 19.71 -5.99
CA TRP A 271 -29.12 21.03 -6.60
C TRP A 271 -28.66 20.93 -8.05
N ILE A 272 -29.38 21.63 -8.92
CA ILE A 272 -29.00 21.90 -10.32
C ILE A 272 -29.47 23.32 -10.66
N ASP A 273 -28.64 24.11 -11.34
CA ASP A 273 -28.95 25.51 -11.69
C ASP A 273 -29.46 26.36 -10.50
N ASN A 274 -28.86 26.17 -9.32
CA ASN A 274 -29.27 26.81 -8.05
C ASN A 274 -30.72 26.52 -7.62
N GLN A 275 -31.28 25.40 -8.05
CA GLN A 275 -32.60 24.94 -7.62
C GLN A 275 -32.51 23.54 -7.01
N GLN A 276 -33.11 23.38 -5.84
CA GLN A 276 -33.26 22.08 -5.19
C GLN A 276 -34.43 21.31 -5.80
N ARG A 277 -34.19 20.08 -6.24
CA ARG A 277 -35.17 19.18 -6.86
C ARG A 277 -34.89 17.73 -6.44
N SER A 278 -35.90 16.86 -6.49
CA SER A 278 -35.71 15.41 -6.29
C SER A 278 -35.46 14.65 -7.61
N GLU A 279 -35.80 15.27 -8.75
CA GLU A 279 -35.60 14.73 -10.09
C GLU A 279 -35.24 15.88 -11.05
N THR A 280 -34.35 15.60 -12.00
CA THR A 280 -33.99 16.50 -13.10
C THR A 280 -34.47 15.90 -14.42
N ILE A 281 -35.34 16.61 -15.12
CA ILE A 281 -35.82 16.23 -16.45
C ILE A 281 -35.03 17.01 -17.49
N PHE A 282 -34.30 16.30 -18.35
CA PHE A 282 -33.61 16.86 -19.50
C PHE A 282 -34.49 16.75 -20.74
N THR A 283 -34.84 17.89 -21.32
CA THR A 283 -35.84 18.04 -22.38
C THR A 283 -35.20 18.27 -23.75
N VAL A 284 -36.04 18.29 -24.78
CA VAL A 284 -35.64 18.72 -26.13
C VAL A 284 -35.08 20.14 -26.12
N HIS A 285 -35.64 21.05 -25.33
CA HIS A 285 -35.14 22.42 -25.21
C HIS A 285 -33.70 22.43 -24.68
N ASP A 286 -33.44 21.69 -23.61
CA ASP A 286 -32.11 21.59 -23.00
C ASP A 286 -31.09 20.99 -23.98
N TYR A 287 -31.48 19.94 -24.72
CA TYR A 287 -30.66 19.38 -25.78
C TYR A 287 -30.32 20.40 -26.87
N LEU A 288 -31.31 21.16 -27.35
CA LEU A 288 -31.11 22.14 -28.42
C LEU A 288 -30.23 23.32 -27.99
N LEU A 289 -30.25 23.69 -26.71
CA LEU A 289 -29.38 24.73 -26.14
C LEU A 289 -27.94 24.24 -25.95
N ASN A 290 -27.75 22.99 -25.54
CA ASN A 290 -26.45 22.46 -25.14
C ASN A 290 -25.72 21.70 -26.26
N ARG A 291 -26.42 21.27 -27.33
CA ARG A 291 -25.79 20.49 -28.41
C ARG A 291 -24.67 21.26 -29.09
N ARG A 292 -23.52 20.60 -29.22
CA ARG A 292 -22.36 21.05 -30.01
C ARG A 292 -21.97 19.92 -30.95
N GLY A 293 -22.52 19.94 -32.16
CA GLY A 293 -22.29 18.85 -33.11
C GLY A 293 -22.75 17.49 -32.58
N ASN A 294 -21.87 16.48 -32.71
CA ASN A 294 -22.10 15.10 -32.28
C ASN A 294 -21.23 14.76 -31.04
N GLU A 295 -21.19 15.66 -30.07
CA GLU A 295 -20.38 15.54 -28.85
C GLU A 295 -21.19 15.00 -27.67
N PHE A 296 -20.48 14.46 -26.68
CA PHE A 296 -21.07 14.16 -25.37
C PHE A 296 -21.45 15.44 -24.62
N LEU A 297 -22.55 15.36 -23.89
CA LEU A 297 -23.04 16.35 -22.95
C LEU A 297 -22.76 15.88 -21.53
N GLU A 298 -22.61 16.84 -20.63
CA GLU A 298 -22.42 16.58 -19.21
C GLU A 298 -23.54 17.24 -18.41
N LEU A 299 -24.02 16.52 -17.39
CA LEU A 299 -25.00 17.03 -16.43
C LEU A 299 -24.50 16.71 -15.03
N GLU A 300 -24.46 17.73 -14.17
CA GLU A 300 -23.90 17.65 -12.83
C GLU A 300 -24.98 17.94 -11.78
N LEU A 301 -25.02 17.10 -10.75
CA LEU A 301 -25.92 17.22 -9.60
C LEU A 301 -25.10 17.37 -8.32
N LYS A 302 -25.53 18.25 -7.42
CA LYS A 302 -24.92 18.41 -6.09
C LYS A 302 -25.85 17.90 -5.00
N ILE A 303 -25.42 16.90 -4.25
CA ILE A 303 -26.20 16.30 -3.16
C ILE A 303 -25.63 16.81 -1.84
N PRO A 304 -26.39 17.59 -1.05
CA PRO A 304 -25.88 18.12 0.22
C PRO A 304 -25.54 16.98 1.20
N TYR A 305 -24.42 17.10 1.92
CA TYR A 305 -24.07 16.16 2.99
C TYR A 305 -25.17 16.06 4.04
N LYS A 306 -25.77 17.21 4.40
CA LYS A 306 -26.90 17.26 5.32
C LYS A 306 -28.07 16.37 4.88
N ASP A 307 -28.43 16.38 3.60
CA ASP A 307 -29.53 15.57 3.07
C ASP A 307 -29.18 14.07 3.12
N LEU A 308 -27.92 13.71 2.93
CA LEU A 308 -27.44 12.33 3.08
C LEU A 308 -27.46 11.86 4.54
N ILE A 309 -27.02 12.70 5.47
CA ILE A 309 -27.01 12.41 6.91
C ILE A 309 -28.45 12.27 7.41
N ASP A 310 -29.34 13.21 7.09
CA ASP A 310 -30.76 13.17 7.46
C ASP A 310 -31.47 11.94 6.85
N ALA A 311 -30.94 11.42 5.72
CA ALA A 311 -31.39 10.19 5.09
C ALA A 311 -30.74 8.91 5.66
N ASN A 312 -29.83 8.98 6.63
CA ASN A 312 -28.99 7.87 7.12
C ASN A 312 -28.20 7.16 6.01
N LEU A 313 -27.75 7.93 5.02
CA LEU A 313 -26.93 7.45 3.91
C LEU A 313 -25.46 7.90 4.00
N LEU A 314 -25.14 8.77 4.96
CA LEU A 314 -23.79 9.21 5.30
C LEU A 314 -23.70 9.26 6.83
N THR A 315 -22.66 8.66 7.42
CA THR A 315 -22.56 8.49 8.88
C THR A 315 -21.13 8.63 9.38
N ALA A 316 -20.96 9.09 10.62
CA ALA A 316 -19.68 9.07 11.33
C ALA A 316 -19.38 7.70 11.99
N ASP A 317 -20.38 6.80 12.05
CA ASP A 317 -20.20 5.38 12.43
C ASP A 317 -19.59 4.60 11.25
N ILE A 318 -18.27 4.67 11.14
CA ILE A 318 -17.51 4.13 10.01
C ILE A 318 -17.39 2.60 10.01
N ASP A 319 -17.60 1.93 11.14
CA ASP A 319 -17.58 0.46 11.25
C ASP A 319 -18.97 -0.16 11.41
N HIS A 320 -20.03 0.66 11.39
CA HIS A 320 -21.43 0.26 11.56
C HIS A 320 -21.68 -0.51 12.85
N ASN A 321 -21.00 -0.10 13.91
CA ASN A 321 -21.03 -0.75 15.20
C ASN A 321 -21.46 0.26 16.28
N PRO A 322 -22.69 0.17 16.80
CA PRO A 322 -23.17 1.14 17.79
C PRO A 322 -22.42 1.08 19.14
N ALA A 323 -21.52 0.10 19.33
CA ALA A 323 -20.66 0.00 20.51
C ALA A 323 -19.35 0.80 20.37
N THR A 324 -18.97 1.23 19.16
CA THR A 324 -17.82 2.10 18.92
C THR A 324 -18.28 3.55 18.83
N PRO A 325 -17.51 4.51 19.38
CA PRO A 325 -17.82 5.92 19.21
C PRO A 325 -17.70 6.34 17.75
N ASP A 326 -18.57 7.25 17.31
CA ASP A 326 -18.48 7.92 16.02
C ASP A 326 -17.07 8.49 15.77
N SER A 327 -16.61 8.37 14.53
CA SER A 327 -15.36 8.99 14.09
C SER A 327 -15.45 10.50 14.22
N ARG A 328 -14.34 11.13 14.65
CA ARG A 328 -14.24 12.60 14.71
C ARG A 328 -13.70 13.19 13.41
N GLU A 329 -13.07 12.36 12.60
CA GLU A 329 -12.29 12.76 11.43
C GLU A 329 -12.97 12.35 10.13
N PHE A 330 -13.75 11.27 10.12
CA PHE A 330 -14.27 10.69 8.88
C PHE A 330 -15.79 10.50 8.89
N LEU A 331 -16.37 10.56 7.70
CA LEU A 331 -17.70 10.05 7.40
C LEU A 331 -17.56 8.88 6.44
N ARG A 332 -18.53 7.96 6.48
CA ARG A 332 -18.65 6.85 5.54
C ARG A 332 -19.98 6.91 4.83
N LEU A 333 -19.93 6.82 3.50
CA LEU A 333 -21.12 6.68 2.69
C LEU A 333 -21.70 5.27 2.88
N VAL A 334 -22.99 5.18 3.22
CA VAL A 334 -23.68 3.90 3.44
C VAL A 334 -24.10 3.31 2.10
N ASN A 335 -24.82 4.10 1.29
CA ASN A 335 -25.21 3.72 -0.07
C ASN A 335 -25.70 4.92 -0.89
N LEU A 336 -25.27 4.98 -2.15
CA LEU A 336 -25.71 5.98 -3.13
C LEU A 336 -25.89 5.32 -4.50
N ASN A 337 -26.96 5.63 -5.21
CA ASN A 337 -27.26 5.07 -6.53
C ASN A 337 -27.82 6.17 -7.43
N PRO A 338 -26.97 6.80 -8.27
CA PRO A 338 -27.42 7.60 -9.39
C PRO A 338 -28.26 6.74 -10.35
N ARG A 339 -29.33 7.30 -10.92
CA ARG A 339 -30.19 6.60 -11.88
C ARG A 339 -30.54 7.50 -13.06
N VAL A 340 -30.64 6.88 -14.23
CA VAL A 340 -31.03 7.54 -15.48
C VAL A 340 -32.17 6.78 -16.14
N TYR A 341 -33.29 7.45 -16.35
CA TYR A 341 -34.45 6.93 -17.09
C TYR A 341 -34.56 7.61 -18.46
N TRP A 342 -34.69 6.80 -19.51
CA TRP A 342 -34.84 7.23 -20.89
C TRP A 342 -36.28 7.09 -21.38
N TYR A 343 -36.81 8.16 -21.98
CA TYR A 343 -38.21 8.24 -22.39
C TYR A 343 -38.52 7.66 -23.77
N GLY A 344 -37.53 7.15 -24.52
CA GLY A 344 -37.76 6.54 -25.83
C GLY A 344 -37.86 7.50 -27.02
N ASN A 345 -37.61 8.80 -26.81
CA ASN A 345 -37.85 9.85 -27.81
C ASN A 345 -36.62 10.17 -28.70
N CYS A 346 -35.48 9.53 -28.43
CA CYS A 346 -34.19 9.74 -29.09
C CYS A 346 -33.30 8.51 -28.88
N ASP A 347 -32.20 8.39 -29.61
CA ASP A 347 -31.14 7.43 -29.25
C ASP A 347 -30.26 8.07 -28.17
N VAL A 348 -29.83 7.26 -27.20
CA VAL A 348 -28.96 7.69 -26.11
C VAL A 348 -27.76 6.77 -26.00
N GLU A 349 -26.58 7.37 -25.86
CA GLU A 349 -25.31 6.72 -25.54
C GLU A 349 -24.85 7.29 -24.19
N LEU A 350 -24.87 6.48 -23.13
CA LEU A 350 -24.37 6.84 -21.81
C LEU A 350 -22.94 6.32 -21.67
N ASP A 351 -22.01 7.21 -21.37
CA ASP A 351 -20.58 6.90 -21.25
C ASP A 351 -20.25 6.46 -19.83
N TYR A 352 -20.31 7.39 -18.87
CA TYR A 352 -20.04 7.11 -17.48
C TYR A 352 -20.88 7.95 -16.52
N VAL A 353 -20.82 7.56 -15.25
CA VAL A 353 -21.22 8.37 -14.10
C VAL A 353 -20.00 8.56 -13.20
N GLU A 354 -19.67 9.79 -12.85
CA GLU A 354 -18.66 10.12 -11.85
C GLU A 354 -19.32 10.50 -10.54
N ILE A 355 -18.71 10.09 -9.43
CA ILE A 355 -19.10 10.47 -8.07
C ILE A 355 -17.84 10.94 -7.36
N GLU A 356 -17.85 12.15 -6.82
CA GLU A 356 -16.75 12.72 -6.06
C GLU A 356 -17.25 13.50 -4.85
N ASP A 357 -16.38 13.66 -3.86
CA ASP A 357 -16.65 14.49 -2.71
C ASP A 357 -16.22 15.95 -2.89
N GLU A 358 -16.62 16.81 -1.95
CA GLU A 358 -16.37 18.24 -2.03
C GLU A 358 -14.87 18.59 -2.05
N LEU A 359 -14.04 17.86 -1.29
CA LEU A 359 -12.60 18.13 -1.25
C LEU A 359 -11.94 17.77 -2.58
N HIS A 360 -12.25 16.58 -3.11
CA HIS A 360 -11.74 16.14 -4.40
C HIS A 360 -12.18 17.12 -5.52
N HIS A 361 -13.46 17.52 -5.50
CA HIS A 361 -14.01 18.45 -6.47
C HIS A 361 -13.25 19.79 -6.45
N LYS A 362 -13.03 20.37 -5.27
CA LYS A 362 -12.30 21.63 -5.07
C LYS A 362 -10.86 21.55 -5.61
N ILE A 363 -10.11 20.51 -5.26
CA ILE A 363 -8.72 20.35 -5.70
C ILE A 363 -8.67 20.15 -7.24
N SER A 364 -9.62 19.42 -7.80
CA SER A 364 -9.65 19.09 -9.23
C SER A 364 -10.10 20.26 -10.11
N HIS A 365 -11.06 21.08 -9.65
CA HIS A 365 -11.67 22.15 -10.46
C HIS A 365 -11.02 23.52 -10.25
N ASP A 366 -10.40 23.78 -9.10
CA ASP A 366 -9.57 24.98 -8.86
C ASP A 366 -8.10 24.60 -8.67
N LYS A 367 -7.59 23.84 -9.64
CA LYS A 367 -6.29 23.16 -9.56
C LYS A 367 -5.13 24.09 -9.21
N ASN A 368 -5.04 25.25 -9.86
CA ASN A 368 -3.91 26.16 -9.65
C ASN A 368 -3.90 26.73 -8.22
N TYR A 369 -5.07 27.12 -7.70
CA TYR A 369 -5.17 27.65 -6.33
C TYR A 369 -4.79 26.60 -5.30
N TRP A 370 -5.37 25.40 -5.39
CA TRP A 370 -5.10 24.33 -4.43
C TRP A 370 -3.67 23.81 -4.53
N GLN A 371 -3.15 23.65 -5.75
CA GLN A 371 -1.75 23.23 -5.97
C GLN A 371 -0.77 24.18 -5.28
N ASP A 372 -0.90 25.50 -5.50
CA ASP A 372 0.00 26.49 -4.89
C ASP A 372 -0.07 26.44 -3.36
N LYS A 373 -1.27 26.31 -2.79
CA LYS A 373 -1.47 26.28 -1.33
C LYS A 373 -0.97 25.00 -0.67
N ILE A 374 -1.18 23.85 -1.31
CA ILE A 374 -0.68 22.55 -0.84
C ILE A 374 0.85 22.54 -0.86
N LEU A 375 1.48 23.00 -1.94
CA LEU A 375 2.94 23.09 -2.03
C LEU A 375 3.50 24.05 -0.98
N GLN A 376 2.89 25.22 -0.81
CA GLN A 376 3.29 26.16 0.24
C GLN A 376 3.25 25.52 1.65
N ARG A 377 2.23 24.71 1.94
CA ARG A 377 2.11 23.98 3.21
C ARG A 377 3.19 22.92 3.34
N MET A 378 3.43 22.13 2.30
CA MET A 378 4.48 21.10 2.31
C MET A 378 5.86 21.72 2.52
N ASP A 379 6.17 22.81 1.82
CA ASP A 379 7.42 23.55 1.97
C ASP A 379 7.59 24.14 3.37
N ASN A 380 6.51 24.68 3.96
CA ASN A 380 6.54 25.16 5.34
C ASN A 380 6.96 24.03 6.29
N VAL A 381 6.32 22.86 6.20
CA VAL A 381 6.65 21.70 7.03
C VAL A 381 8.09 21.23 6.80
N ILE A 382 8.54 21.12 5.55
CA ILE A 382 9.91 20.73 5.21
C ILE A 382 10.92 21.72 5.80
N SER A 383 10.66 23.02 5.68
CA SER A 383 11.56 24.10 6.12
C SER A 383 11.78 24.15 7.62
N GLN A 384 10.92 23.49 8.41
CA GLN A 384 11.06 23.38 9.86
C GLN A 384 12.11 22.34 10.29
N GLY A 385 12.52 21.44 9.38
CA GLY A 385 13.59 20.47 9.61
C GLY A 385 14.97 20.97 9.21
N GLU A 386 16.03 20.31 9.68
CA GLU A 386 17.42 20.63 9.30
C GLU A 386 17.84 19.86 8.02
N GLY A 387 16.88 19.65 7.11
CA GLY A 387 17.00 18.82 5.89
C GLY A 387 16.65 17.34 6.07
N ASN A 388 16.19 16.94 7.26
CA ASN A 388 15.83 15.55 7.60
C ASN A 388 14.35 15.22 7.36
N VAL A 389 13.57 16.11 6.74
CA VAL A 389 12.20 15.79 6.26
C VAL A 389 12.31 15.24 4.85
N LYS A 390 11.93 13.97 4.65
CA LYS A 390 12.13 13.25 3.38
C LYS A 390 10.94 13.26 2.45
N GLY A 391 9.77 13.60 2.97
CA GLY A 391 8.53 13.60 2.22
C GLY A 391 7.33 13.39 3.13
N PHE A 392 6.19 13.12 2.50
CA PHE A 392 4.92 12.99 3.18
C PHE A 392 4.37 11.57 3.10
N TYR A 393 3.77 11.15 4.20
CA TYR A 393 2.94 9.96 4.24
C TYR A 393 1.48 10.41 4.18
N THR A 394 0.74 9.99 3.15
CA THR A 394 -0.64 10.41 2.90
C THR A 394 -1.64 9.52 3.64
N PHE A 395 -2.93 9.60 3.30
CA PHE A 395 -3.99 8.78 3.90
C PHE A 395 -3.62 7.30 3.90
N ASP A 396 -3.63 6.70 5.10
CA ASP A 396 -3.17 5.34 5.36
C ASP A 396 -4.16 4.30 4.81
N GLU A 397 -3.65 3.24 4.19
CA GLU A 397 -4.44 2.15 3.59
C GLU A 397 -5.67 2.65 2.79
N PRO A 398 -5.46 3.45 1.72
CA PRO A 398 -6.56 4.08 1.00
C PRO A 398 -7.51 3.04 0.43
N TYR A 399 -8.82 3.26 0.56
CA TYR A 399 -9.84 2.54 -0.21
C TYR A 399 -9.77 2.96 -1.68
N GLN A 400 -10.42 2.19 -2.55
CA GLN A 400 -10.39 2.46 -3.99
C GLN A 400 -10.89 3.87 -4.35
N GLY A 401 -11.85 4.41 -3.58
CA GLY A 401 -12.33 5.79 -3.74
C GLY A 401 -11.26 6.85 -3.52
N GLN A 402 -10.22 6.60 -2.71
CA GLN A 402 -9.15 7.58 -2.45
C GLN A 402 -7.92 7.40 -3.37
N PHE A 403 -7.95 6.46 -4.31
CA PHE A 403 -6.80 6.20 -5.20
C PHE A 403 -6.47 7.38 -6.11
N ASP A 404 -7.48 8.07 -6.64
CA ASP A 404 -7.26 9.25 -7.48
C ASP A 404 -6.74 10.43 -6.65
N SER A 405 -7.25 10.59 -5.43
CA SER A 405 -6.77 11.60 -4.47
C SER A 405 -5.30 11.42 -4.10
N PHE A 406 -4.85 10.17 -3.88
CA PHE A 406 -3.43 9.88 -3.73
C PHE A 406 -2.63 10.34 -4.96
N LYS A 407 -3.11 9.99 -6.16
CA LYS A 407 -2.44 10.35 -7.41
C LYS A 407 -2.36 11.86 -7.59
N LEU A 408 -3.45 12.58 -7.32
CA LEU A 408 -3.52 14.04 -7.39
C LEU A 408 -2.51 14.69 -6.44
N MET A 409 -2.44 14.21 -5.20
CA MET A 409 -1.45 14.68 -4.23
C MET A 409 -0.01 14.40 -4.67
N GLN A 410 0.24 13.22 -5.26
CA GLN A 410 1.54 12.89 -5.83
C GLN A 410 1.92 13.79 -7.02
N GLU A 411 0.97 14.08 -7.92
CA GLU A 411 1.19 14.97 -9.06
C GLU A 411 1.50 16.40 -8.62
N ILE A 412 0.78 16.91 -7.62
CA ILE A 412 1.04 18.23 -7.01
C ILE A 412 2.43 18.25 -6.37
N ALA A 413 2.73 17.31 -5.47
CA ALA A 413 4.02 17.25 -4.78
C ALA A 413 5.22 17.09 -5.73
N SER A 414 5.03 16.39 -6.85
CA SER A 414 6.08 16.19 -7.85
C SER A 414 6.54 17.46 -8.57
N GLN A 415 5.77 18.57 -8.51
CA GLN A 415 6.19 19.85 -9.10
C GLN A 415 7.44 20.44 -8.41
N GLU A 416 7.64 20.10 -7.14
CA GLU A 416 8.77 20.54 -6.31
C GLU A 416 9.64 19.35 -5.86
N ASP A 417 9.59 18.23 -6.60
CA ASP A 417 10.33 16.99 -6.30
C ASP A 417 10.09 16.43 -4.87
N ILE A 418 8.91 16.70 -4.28
CA ILE A 418 8.56 16.24 -2.93
C ILE A 418 8.04 14.79 -2.98
N PRO A 419 8.73 13.82 -2.34
CA PRO A 419 8.28 12.44 -2.33
C PRO A 419 7.03 12.25 -1.47
N VAL A 420 6.09 11.44 -1.95
CA VAL A 420 4.90 11.01 -1.19
C VAL A 420 4.72 9.49 -1.30
N PHE A 421 4.21 8.88 -0.23
CA PHE A 421 3.75 7.49 -0.27
C PHE A 421 2.69 7.21 0.80
N THR A 422 2.08 6.04 0.73
CA THR A 422 1.21 5.49 1.78
C THR A 422 1.31 3.97 1.79
N ALA A 423 0.97 3.33 2.91
CA ALA A 423 0.81 1.89 2.97
C ALA A 423 -0.41 1.46 2.15
N VAL A 424 -0.34 0.25 1.61
CA VAL A 424 -1.43 -0.35 0.85
C VAL A 424 -1.60 -1.79 1.31
N TYR A 425 -2.74 -2.04 1.97
CA TYR A 425 -3.10 -3.34 2.49
C TYR A 425 -4.19 -3.99 1.62
N ASP A 426 -4.06 -5.27 1.30
CA ASP A 426 -5.16 -6.03 0.69
C ASP A 426 -6.19 -6.47 1.74
N PHE A 427 -7.06 -5.53 2.13
CA PHE A 427 -8.15 -5.77 3.07
C PHE A 427 -9.26 -6.66 2.52
N GLN A 428 -9.33 -6.84 1.19
CA GLN A 428 -10.36 -7.62 0.50
C GLN A 428 -9.87 -9.01 0.09
N VAL A 429 -8.67 -9.43 0.54
CA VAL A 429 -8.09 -10.72 0.20
C VAL A 429 -9.10 -11.85 0.42
N THR A 430 -9.39 -12.60 -0.64
CA THR A 430 -10.40 -13.68 -0.73
C THR A 430 -11.87 -13.29 -0.49
N ASN A 431 -12.18 -12.02 -0.24
CA ASN A 431 -13.56 -11.57 -0.05
C ASN A 431 -14.30 -11.42 -1.37
N ILE A 432 -13.65 -11.11 -2.49
CA ILE A 432 -14.30 -10.92 -3.79
C ILE A 432 -13.72 -11.91 -4.79
N THR A 433 -14.59 -12.73 -5.39
CA THR A 433 -14.17 -13.83 -6.28
C THR A 433 -14.35 -13.42 -7.74
N LEU A 434 -13.25 -13.17 -8.44
CA LEU A 434 -13.25 -12.84 -9.88
C LEU A 434 -13.45 -14.09 -10.72
N ASN A 435 -12.81 -15.19 -10.33
CA ASN A 435 -13.00 -16.49 -10.96
C ASN A 435 -12.90 -17.62 -9.93
N LYS A 436 -14.05 -18.24 -9.62
CA LYS A 436 -14.14 -19.31 -8.63
C LYS A 436 -13.46 -20.60 -9.07
N GLU A 437 -13.48 -20.93 -10.36
CA GLU A 437 -12.87 -22.15 -10.90
C GLU A 437 -11.34 -22.09 -10.87
N GLN A 438 -10.79 -20.89 -11.08
CA GLN A 438 -9.35 -20.64 -11.10
C GLN A 438 -8.80 -20.17 -9.74
N GLY A 439 -9.67 -19.90 -8.77
CA GLY A 439 -9.26 -19.37 -7.45
C GLY A 439 -8.67 -17.97 -7.52
N ILE A 440 -9.18 -17.14 -8.45
CA ILE A 440 -8.74 -15.75 -8.63
C ILE A 440 -9.66 -14.84 -7.84
N TYR A 441 -9.05 -13.98 -7.04
CA TYR A 441 -9.71 -13.02 -6.17
C TYR A 441 -9.29 -11.61 -6.53
N TYR A 442 -10.04 -10.64 -6.01
CA TYR A 442 -9.68 -9.24 -6.12
C TYR A 442 -8.33 -9.00 -5.45
N ASP A 443 -7.51 -8.17 -6.10
CA ASP A 443 -6.22 -7.71 -5.59
C ASP A 443 -6.22 -6.18 -5.48
N HIS A 444 -6.24 -5.70 -4.24
CA HIS A 444 -6.29 -4.27 -3.95
C HIS A 444 -5.00 -3.53 -4.33
N ILE A 445 -3.85 -4.20 -4.20
CA ILE A 445 -2.54 -3.62 -4.47
C ILE A 445 -2.35 -3.50 -5.99
N ASP A 446 -2.80 -4.48 -6.77
CA ASP A 446 -2.84 -4.39 -8.23
C ASP A 446 -3.72 -3.21 -8.69
N ALA A 447 -4.93 -3.08 -8.12
CA ALA A 447 -5.82 -1.96 -8.42
C ALA A 447 -5.16 -0.59 -8.10
N PHE A 448 -4.52 -0.47 -6.93
CA PHE A 448 -3.79 0.75 -6.55
C PHE A 448 -2.64 1.04 -7.54
N SER A 449 -1.87 0.03 -7.91
CA SER A 449 -0.74 0.17 -8.83
C SER A 449 -1.15 0.67 -10.21
N LYS A 450 -2.35 0.29 -10.68
CA LYS A 450 -2.89 0.65 -12.00
C LYS A 450 -3.57 2.02 -12.01
N ILE A 451 -4.36 2.33 -10.98
CA ILE A 451 -5.15 3.56 -10.88
C ILE A 451 -4.29 4.71 -10.34
N ALA A 452 -3.71 4.53 -9.15
CA ALA A 452 -2.98 5.57 -8.43
C ALA A 452 -1.54 5.75 -8.97
N GLN A 453 -0.97 4.69 -9.57
CA GLN A 453 0.36 4.68 -10.16
C GLN A 453 1.45 5.29 -9.24
N PRO A 454 1.61 4.75 -8.02
CA PRO A 454 2.54 5.31 -7.04
C PRO A 454 3.99 5.32 -7.54
N GLN A 455 4.73 6.40 -7.23
CA GLN A 455 6.19 6.44 -7.36
C GLN A 455 6.84 5.55 -6.31
N ILE A 456 6.23 5.41 -5.13
CA ILE A 456 6.70 4.54 -4.06
C ILE A 456 5.57 3.58 -3.72
N ILE A 457 5.71 2.30 -4.07
CA ILE A 457 4.76 1.26 -3.67
C ILE A 457 5.19 0.67 -2.32
N ALA A 458 4.30 0.71 -1.33
CA ALA A 458 4.60 0.30 0.04
C ALA A 458 3.54 -0.69 0.57
N PRO A 459 3.64 -1.99 0.25
CA PRO A 459 2.69 -2.97 0.77
C PRO A 459 2.97 -3.30 2.24
N ASP A 460 1.93 -3.42 3.05
CA ASP A 460 1.99 -3.71 4.48
C ASP A 460 1.28 -5.01 4.86
N ILE A 461 1.74 -6.10 4.23
CA ILE A 461 1.15 -7.41 4.45
C ILE A 461 1.57 -7.98 5.82
N TYR A 462 0.57 -8.26 6.66
CA TYR A 462 0.75 -8.91 7.96
C TYR A 462 0.24 -10.37 7.94
N PRO A 463 1.11 -11.34 7.58
CA PRO A 463 0.68 -12.70 7.27
C PRO A 463 0.33 -13.55 8.51
N LEU A 464 0.81 -13.21 9.70
CA LEU A 464 0.65 -14.08 10.87
C LEU A 464 -0.69 -13.86 11.58
N LYS A 465 -1.66 -14.74 11.26
CA LYS A 465 -2.99 -14.77 11.87
C LYS A 465 -3.08 -15.80 13.02
N PRO A 466 -3.99 -15.61 14.00
CA PRO A 466 -4.12 -16.52 15.14
C PRO A 466 -4.46 -17.98 14.77
N ASP A 467 -5.18 -18.18 13.67
CA ASP A 467 -5.68 -19.49 13.22
C ASP A 467 -4.73 -20.23 12.27
N LEU A 468 -3.47 -19.80 12.18
CA LEU A 468 -2.46 -20.44 11.34
C LEU A 468 -2.03 -21.81 11.87
N ILE A 469 -1.71 -22.70 10.93
CA ILE A 469 -1.09 -23.99 11.20
C ILE A 469 0.42 -23.83 11.04
N TRP A 470 1.16 -24.07 12.11
CA TRP A 470 2.63 -23.91 12.16
C TRP A 470 3.39 -25.14 11.69
N ASN A 471 2.71 -26.29 11.71
CA ASN A 471 3.25 -27.60 11.42
C ASN A 471 2.67 -28.12 10.09
N ALA A 472 3.40 -28.97 9.37
CA ALA A 472 2.89 -29.52 8.11
C ALA A 472 1.93 -30.69 8.37
N THR A 473 0.64 -30.49 8.11
CA THR A 473 -0.36 -31.57 8.12
C THR A 473 -0.76 -31.94 6.69
N GLU A 474 -0.98 -33.23 6.42
CA GLU A 474 -1.54 -33.67 5.14
C GLU A 474 -2.98 -33.15 4.99
N GLY A 475 -3.25 -32.36 3.94
CA GLY A 475 -4.60 -31.94 3.56
C GLY A 475 -4.97 -30.48 3.82
N GLU A 476 -4.24 -29.74 4.67
CA GLU A 476 -4.63 -28.37 5.09
C GLU A 476 -3.70 -27.28 4.56
N LYS A 477 -3.42 -27.32 3.24
CA LYS A 477 -2.48 -26.38 2.60
C LYS A 477 -2.84 -24.91 2.80
N GLY A 478 -4.13 -24.57 2.91
CA GLY A 478 -4.60 -23.18 2.93
C GLY A 478 -4.23 -22.36 4.18
N LYS A 479 -3.96 -23.01 5.31
CA LYS A 479 -3.64 -22.34 6.59
C LYS A 479 -2.22 -22.58 7.08
N PHE A 480 -1.46 -23.43 6.38
CA PHE A 480 -0.08 -23.69 6.72
C PHE A 480 0.78 -22.43 6.52
N ILE A 481 1.55 -22.05 7.54
CA ILE A 481 2.34 -20.82 7.56
C ILE A 481 3.18 -20.62 6.31
N GLN A 482 3.80 -21.68 5.77
CA GLN A 482 4.64 -21.56 4.57
C GLN A 482 3.82 -21.21 3.31
N TYR A 483 2.61 -21.75 3.18
CA TYR A 483 1.72 -21.42 2.07
C TYR A 483 1.19 -20.00 2.17
N ILE A 484 0.89 -19.54 3.39
CA ILE A 484 0.47 -18.16 3.63
C ILE A 484 1.60 -17.17 3.30
N LEU A 485 2.84 -17.48 3.68
CA LEU A 485 3.99 -16.68 3.25
C LEU A 485 4.09 -16.64 1.72
N ASP A 486 3.99 -17.79 1.04
CA ASP A 486 4.07 -17.86 -0.43
C ASP A 486 2.97 -17.05 -1.13
N GLN A 487 1.71 -17.16 -0.67
CA GLN A 487 0.55 -16.60 -1.38
C GLN A 487 0.17 -15.19 -0.98
N LYS A 488 0.45 -14.77 0.26
CA LYS A 488 0.04 -13.45 0.76
C LYS A 488 1.17 -12.46 0.83
N LEU A 489 2.40 -12.92 1.09
CA LEU A 489 3.55 -12.03 1.31
C LEU A 489 4.50 -12.02 0.11
N LEU A 490 4.99 -13.20 -0.30
CA LEU A 490 6.06 -13.30 -1.29
C LEU A 490 5.58 -12.98 -2.71
N SER A 491 4.35 -13.36 -3.07
CA SER A 491 3.70 -12.93 -4.31
C SER A 491 3.61 -11.40 -4.40
N VAL A 492 3.03 -10.77 -3.37
CA VAL A 492 2.89 -9.30 -3.30
C VAL A 492 4.23 -8.59 -3.40
N TYR A 493 5.27 -9.09 -2.70
CA TYR A 493 6.61 -8.52 -2.80
C TYR A 493 7.21 -8.65 -4.20
N GLN A 494 6.97 -9.78 -4.88
CA GLN A 494 7.39 -9.94 -6.26
C GLN A 494 6.64 -8.97 -7.18
N ASP A 495 5.32 -8.88 -7.07
CA ASP A 495 4.49 -8.03 -7.92
C ASP A 495 4.84 -6.54 -7.74
N CYS A 496 5.12 -6.11 -6.51
CA CYS A 496 5.57 -4.75 -6.21
C CYS A 496 6.98 -4.46 -6.75
N MET A 497 7.91 -5.42 -6.64
CA MET A 497 9.26 -5.31 -7.22
C MET A 497 9.19 -5.24 -8.75
N GLU A 498 8.37 -6.07 -9.39
CA GLU A 498 8.15 -6.03 -10.84
C GLU A 498 7.47 -4.72 -11.27
N TYR A 499 6.52 -4.19 -10.49
CA TYR A 499 5.91 -2.88 -10.72
C TYR A 499 6.95 -1.74 -10.65
N ARG A 500 7.86 -1.80 -9.68
CA ARG A 500 8.98 -0.88 -9.52
C ARG A 500 9.90 -0.93 -10.74
N ASP A 501 10.27 -2.11 -11.20
CA ASP A 501 11.18 -2.29 -12.34
C ASP A 501 10.57 -1.88 -13.70
N LYS A 502 9.23 -1.76 -13.81
CA LYS A 502 8.55 -1.29 -15.04
C LYS A 502 8.85 0.17 -15.41
N LYS A 503 9.28 1.02 -14.47
CA LYS A 503 9.55 2.45 -14.73
C LYS A 503 10.67 2.96 -13.81
N GLU A 504 11.68 3.57 -14.41
CA GLU A 504 12.78 4.23 -13.68
C GLU A 504 12.26 5.27 -12.68
N GLY A 505 12.90 5.36 -11.52
CA GLY A 505 12.56 6.29 -10.44
C GLY A 505 11.52 5.74 -9.45
N ARG A 506 10.78 4.68 -9.79
CA ARG A 506 9.89 4.01 -8.83
C ARG A 506 10.68 3.34 -7.71
N LYS A 507 10.07 3.23 -6.55
CA LYS A 507 10.64 2.57 -5.36
C LYS A 507 9.67 1.56 -4.74
N PHE A 508 10.23 0.54 -4.09
CA PHE A 508 9.50 -0.49 -3.36
C PHE A 508 9.91 -0.51 -1.88
N TYR A 509 8.98 -0.14 -0.99
CA TYR A 509 9.16 -0.01 0.47
C TYR A 509 8.22 -0.94 1.25
N PRO A 510 8.50 -2.25 1.35
CA PRO A 510 7.67 -3.15 2.13
C PRO A 510 7.64 -2.77 3.62
N ILE A 511 6.45 -2.89 4.22
CA ILE A 511 6.21 -2.62 5.64
C ILE A 511 5.99 -3.95 6.37
N VAL A 512 6.92 -4.28 7.27
CA VAL A 512 7.01 -5.59 7.91
C VAL A 512 6.23 -5.62 9.23
N GLN A 513 5.44 -6.68 9.42
CA GLN A 513 4.78 -7.00 10.69
C GLN A 513 5.81 -7.17 11.82
N VAL A 514 5.73 -6.35 12.86
CA VAL A 514 6.43 -6.53 14.14
C VAL A 514 5.45 -6.45 15.32
N LEU A 515 4.20 -6.87 15.11
CA LEU A 515 3.12 -6.71 16.08
C LEU A 515 2.20 -7.95 16.21
N GLY A 516 1.44 -7.99 17.30
CA GLY A 516 0.27 -8.86 17.52
C GLY A 516 -0.73 -8.21 18.48
N LYS A 517 -1.90 -8.81 18.70
CA LYS A 517 -2.88 -8.28 19.67
C LYS A 517 -3.44 -9.39 20.57
N TRP A 518 -3.17 -9.25 21.87
CA TRP A 518 -3.59 -10.19 22.91
C TRP A 518 -4.69 -9.54 23.74
N THR A 519 -5.85 -10.19 23.88
CA THR A 519 -6.98 -9.60 24.60
C THR A 519 -7.94 -10.66 25.14
N LEU A 520 -8.86 -10.23 25.99
CA LEU A 520 -10.04 -11.01 26.35
C LEU A 520 -11.09 -10.88 25.23
N TYR A 521 -11.20 -11.89 24.37
CA TYR A 521 -12.19 -11.94 23.30
C TYR A 521 -13.25 -13.00 23.62
N GLN A 522 -14.51 -12.60 23.65
CA GLN A 522 -15.65 -13.46 24.03
C GLN A 522 -15.47 -14.18 25.38
N GLY A 523 -14.81 -13.52 26.34
CA GLY A 523 -14.57 -14.06 27.68
C GLY A 523 -13.37 -15.00 27.81
N GLN A 524 -12.58 -15.18 26.75
CA GLN A 524 -11.37 -16.00 26.74
C GLN A 524 -10.15 -15.20 26.28
N GLU A 525 -9.02 -15.37 26.97
CA GLU A 525 -7.76 -14.76 26.57
C GLU A 525 -7.23 -15.42 25.29
N GLN A 526 -6.99 -14.60 24.26
CA GLN A 526 -6.52 -15.09 22.97
C GLN A 526 -5.88 -13.99 22.13
N TRP A 527 -5.13 -14.42 21.12
CA TRP A 527 -4.70 -13.56 20.03
C TRP A 527 -5.88 -13.27 19.09
N VAL A 528 -6.05 -12.00 18.73
CA VAL A 528 -7.06 -11.54 17.75
C VAL A 528 -6.38 -10.69 16.69
N ASP A 529 -6.97 -10.63 15.51
CA ASP A 529 -6.48 -9.90 14.32
C ASP A 529 -5.13 -10.42 13.79
N TRP A 530 -4.09 -10.46 14.64
CA TRP A 530 -2.75 -10.99 14.38
C TRP A 530 -2.16 -11.65 15.64
N ILE A 531 -1.44 -12.75 15.43
CA ILE A 531 -0.58 -13.33 16.47
C ILE A 531 0.80 -12.67 16.39
N GLN A 532 1.40 -12.35 17.54
CA GLN A 532 2.76 -11.83 17.58
C GLN A 532 3.72 -12.85 16.95
N PRO A 533 4.62 -12.44 16.03
CA PRO A 533 5.63 -13.34 15.52
C PRO A 533 6.56 -13.80 16.66
N THR A 534 6.79 -15.11 16.76
CA THR A 534 7.82 -15.69 17.64
C THR A 534 9.22 -15.27 17.20
N THR A 535 10.24 -15.37 18.06
CA THR A 535 11.57 -14.79 17.79
C THR A 535 12.13 -15.17 16.42
N ALA A 536 12.17 -16.45 16.05
CA ALA A 536 12.69 -16.87 14.75
C ALA A 536 11.72 -16.54 13.60
N ALA A 537 10.41 -16.64 13.80
CA ALA A 537 9.42 -16.25 12.77
C ALA A 537 9.51 -14.74 12.47
N GLN A 538 9.74 -13.90 13.48
CA GLN A 538 9.98 -12.48 13.33
C GLN A 538 11.22 -12.23 12.47
N LYS A 539 12.32 -12.97 12.70
CA LYS A 539 13.52 -12.87 11.85
C LYS A 539 13.22 -13.22 10.39
N VAL A 540 12.43 -14.26 10.13
CA VAL A 540 11.98 -14.59 8.76
C VAL A 540 11.35 -13.37 8.11
N LEU A 541 10.32 -12.79 8.75
CA LEU A 541 9.59 -11.64 8.20
C LEU A 541 10.51 -10.45 7.94
N LEU A 542 11.51 -10.21 8.81
CA LEU A 542 12.48 -9.14 8.68
C LEU A 542 13.45 -9.34 7.49
N TYR A 543 13.88 -10.58 7.20
CA TYR A 543 14.82 -10.86 6.09
C TYR A 543 14.14 -11.06 4.73
N LEU A 544 12.90 -11.54 4.68
CA LEU A 544 12.21 -11.86 3.42
C LEU A 544 12.14 -10.73 2.39
N PRO A 545 11.95 -9.44 2.77
CA PRO A 545 12.02 -8.34 1.81
C PRO A 545 13.27 -8.36 0.94
N LEU A 546 14.43 -8.69 1.51
CA LEU A 546 15.72 -8.72 0.81
C LEU A 546 15.80 -9.78 -0.31
N CYS A 547 14.82 -10.68 -0.43
CA CYS A 547 14.70 -11.58 -1.57
C CYS A 547 14.04 -10.96 -2.81
N PHE A 548 13.60 -9.70 -2.72
CA PHE A 548 12.86 -8.97 -3.78
C PHE A 548 13.39 -7.55 -3.98
N LYS A 549 14.71 -7.36 -3.79
CA LYS A 549 15.42 -6.10 -4.09
C LYS A 549 14.69 -4.82 -3.61
N PRO A 550 14.38 -4.67 -2.31
CA PRO A 550 13.68 -3.50 -1.81
C PRO A 550 14.57 -2.26 -1.93
N ASP A 551 13.96 -1.08 -2.10
CA ASP A 551 14.68 0.21 -2.08
C ASP A 551 14.81 0.77 -0.66
N GLY A 552 14.01 0.24 0.27
CA GLY A 552 13.95 0.57 1.69
C GLY A 552 13.02 -0.41 2.40
N ILE A 553 13.04 -0.47 3.72
CA ILE A 553 12.16 -1.35 4.52
C ILE A 553 11.63 -0.54 5.69
N PHE A 554 10.34 -0.64 5.95
CA PHE A 554 9.69 -0.06 7.12
C PHE A 554 9.11 -1.17 8.00
N HIS A 555 8.94 -0.91 9.30
CA HIS A 555 8.32 -1.84 10.24
C HIS A 555 7.07 -1.19 10.86
N TYR A 556 6.03 -1.97 11.14
CA TYR A 556 4.85 -1.52 11.90
C TYR A 556 4.64 -2.44 13.13
N CYS A 557 4.69 -1.95 14.38
CA CYS A 557 5.01 -0.60 14.88
C CYS A 557 6.04 -0.61 16.03
N LEU A 558 6.61 0.55 16.40
CA LEU A 558 7.65 0.64 17.43
C LEU A 558 7.10 0.45 18.85
N ARG A 559 5.97 1.10 19.11
CA ARG A 559 5.38 1.25 20.44
C ARG A 559 3.91 0.88 20.39
N SER A 560 3.49 0.10 21.37
CA SER A 560 2.08 -0.20 21.63
C SER A 560 1.68 0.10 23.08
N TYR A 561 0.37 0.05 23.34
CA TYR A 561 -0.19 0.28 24.67
C TYR A 561 -0.93 -0.97 25.14
N GLN A 562 -0.74 -1.30 26.42
CA GLN A 562 -1.42 -2.41 27.10
C GLN A 562 -2.13 -1.89 28.34
N ASP A 563 -3.20 -2.54 28.77
CA ASP A 563 -3.83 -2.28 30.06
C ASP A 563 -3.00 -2.86 31.23
N ILE A 564 -3.49 -2.70 32.46
CA ILE A 564 -2.82 -3.21 33.67
C ILE A 564 -2.69 -4.75 33.69
N LYS A 565 -3.51 -5.47 32.93
CA LYS A 565 -3.48 -6.94 32.80
C LYS A 565 -2.60 -7.41 31.65
N GLY A 566 -2.11 -6.49 30.80
CA GLY A 566 -1.31 -6.81 29.63
C GLY A 566 -2.12 -7.03 28.35
N TYR A 567 -3.42 -6.74 28.36
CA TYR A 567 -4.26 -6.80 27.16
C TYR A 567 -4.02 -5.57 26.28
N GLY A 568 -3.97 -5.78 24.97
CA GLY A 568 -3.74 -4.75 23.97
C GLY A 568 -2.83 -5.22 22.84
N GLN A 569 -2.37 -4.26 22.04
CA GLN A 569 -1.35 -4.52 21.02
C GLN A 569 0.01 -4.80 21.68
N ARG A 570 0.75 -5.71 21.09
CA ARG A 570 2.14 -6.05 21.42
C ARG A 570 3.01 -5.72 20.22
N SER A 571 4.13 -5.04 20.46
CA SER A 571 5.03 -4.55 19.42
C SER A 571 6.48 -4.60 19.91
N ILE A 572 7.42 -3.86 19.30
CA ILE A 572 8.84 -3.86 19.72
C ILE A 572 9.01 -3.42 21.18
N ALA A 573 8.25 -2.42 21.62
CA ALA A 573 8.18 -1.98 22.99
C ALA A 573 6.74 -1.60 23.36
N PHE A 574 6.41 -1.63 24.64
CA PHE A 574 5.07 -1.28 25.11
C PHE A 574 5.11 -0.37 26.33
N SER A 575 3.99 0.32 26.58
CA SER A 575 3.71 1.02 27.84
C SER A 575 2.42 0.49 28.45
N ARG A 576 2.35 0.42 29.79
CA ARG A 576 1.15 -0.05 30.51
C ARG A 576 0.32 1.11 31.03
N VAL A 577 -0.84 1.31 30.44
CA VAL A 577 -1.80 2.36 30.85
C VAL A 577 -2.34 2.02 32.23
N GLY A 578 -2.31 3.00 33.14
CA GLY A 578 -2.80 2.84 34.51
C GLY A 578 -1.77 2.29 35.51
N MET A 579 -0.53 1.99 35.09
CA MET A 579 0.56 1.67 36.02
C MET A 579 1.31 2.93 36.47
N PRO A 580 1.92 2.95 37.68
CA PRO A 580 2.65 4.11 38.21
C PRO A 580 3.83 4.58 37.36
N ASP A 581 4.40 3.68 36.55
CA ASP A 581 5.54 3.92 35.66
C ASP A 581 5.12 4.35 34.25
N TYR A 582 3.82 4.52 33.97
CA TYR A 582 3.36 5.12 32.71
C TYR A 582 3.90 6.56 32.57
N PRO A 583 4.40 6.98 31.38
CA PRO A 583 4.39 6.31 30.08
C PRO A 583 5.73 5.64 29.70
N LEU A 584 6.47 5.04 30.65
CA LEU A 584 7.76 4.38 30.37
C LEU A 584 7.62 3.27 29.32
N LEU A 585 8.65 3.13 28.48
CA LEU A 585 8.76 2.09 27.47
C LEU A 585 9.46 0.85 28.04
N VAL A 586 8.84 -0.30 27.85
CA VAL A 586 9.39 -1.60 28.20
C VAL A 586 9.62 -2.41 26.92
N PRO A 587 10.86 -2.86 26.64
CA PRO A 587 11.12 -3.76 25.51
C PRO A 587 10.30 -5.05 25.60
N ASP A 588 9.66 -5.44 24.50
CA ASP A 588 8.97 -6.74 24.43
C ASP A 588 9.99 -7.87 24.28
N PRO A 589 9.98 -8.91 25.13
CA PRO A 589 11.06 -9.90 25.18
C PRO A 589 11.25 -10.71 23.89
N ILE A 590 10.21 -10.81 23.06
CA ILE A 590 10.23 -11.58 21.81
C ILE A 590 10.61 -10.65 20.65
N THR A 591 9.84 -9.59 20.44
CA THR A 591 9.98 -8.73 19.25
C THR A 591 11.26 -7.92 19.32
N TRP A 592 11.58 -7.33 20.49
CA TRP A 592 12.82 -6.58 20.71
C TRP A 592 14.04 -7.41 20.36
N LYS A 593 14.09 -8.66 20.86
CA LYS A 593 15.22 -9.56 20.67
C LYS A 593 15.43 -9.88 19.20
N ALA A 594 14.36 -10.20 18.46
CA ALA A 594 14.46 -10.49 17.03
C ALA A 594 14.94 -9.28 16.22
N VAL A 595 14.36 -8.10 16.47
CA VAL A 595 14.67 -6.84 15.78
C VAL A 595 16.10 -6.39 16.08
N SER A 596 16.48 -6.29 17.36
CA SER A 596 17.82 -5.83 17.76
C SER A 596 18.96 -6.70 17.20
N LEU A 597 18.74 -8.01 17.06
CA LEU A 597 19.72 -8.93 16.48
C LEU A 597 19.79 -8.88 14.95
N SER A 598 18.70 -8.51 14.27
CA SER A 598 18.60 -8.63 12.81
C SER A 598 18.80 -7.31 12.07
N ASN A 599 18.32 -6.21 12.64
CA ASN A 599 18.31 -4.89 11.98
C ASN A 599 19.68 -4.47 11.43
N PRO A 600 20.80 -4.55 12.18
CA PRO A 600 22.10 -4.12 11.66
C PRO A 600 22.52 -4.91 10.41
N ARG A 601 22.26 -6.22 10.39
CA ARG A 601 22.57 -7.09 9.25
C ARG A 601 21.66 -6.79 8.06
N ILE A 602 20.36 -6.64 8.30
CA ILE A 602 19.38 -6.38 7.25
C ILE A 602 19.68 -5.05 6.56
N LYS A 603 19.97 -4.00 7.31
CA LYS A 603 20.34 -2.69 6.77
C LYS A 603 21.59 -2.79 5.90
N ALA A 604 22.64 -3.46 6.37
CA ALA A 604 23.86 -3.65 5.61
C ALA A 604 23.64 -4.44 4.30
N TYR A 605 22.82 -5.49 4.34
CA TYR A 605 22.46 -6.24 3.13
C TYR A 605 21.59 -5.44 2.17
N GLY A 606 20.62 -4.67 2.67
CA GLY A 606 19.75 -3.81 1.86
C GLY A 606 20.54 -2.79 1.03
N VAL A 607 21.53 -2.14 1.65
CA VAL A 607 22.46 -1.23 0.98
C VAL A 607 23.21 -1.88 -0.18
N ILE A 608 23.60 -3.15 -0.05
CA ILE A 608 24.27 -3.90 -1.13
C ILE A 608 23.26 -4.31 -2.20
N ILE A 609 22.12 -4.88 -1.78
CA ILE A 609 21.14 -5.53 -2.67
C ILE A 609 20.46 -4.52 -3.61
N LYS A 610 20.20 -3.29 -3.16
CA LYS A 610 19.55 -2.26 -4.01
C LYS A 610 20.31 -2.02 -5.32
N ASP A 611 21.64 -2.21 -5.33
CA ASP A 611 22.51 -1.99 -6.48
C ASP A 611 22.74 -3.27 -7.32
N LEU A 612 22.19 -4.40 -6.90
CA LEU A 612 22.27 -5.66 -7.64
C LEU A 612 21.11 -5.83 -8.63
N ASN A 613 21.33 -6.63 -9.66
CA ASN A 613 20.32 -7.01 -10.64
C ASN A 613 19.60 -8.27 -10.17
N TRP A 614 18.32 -8.14 -9.77
CA TRP A 614 17.49 -9.29 -9.38
C TRP A 614 17.24 -10.22 -10.56
N GLN A 615 17.33 -11.54 -10.33
CA GLN A 615 17.16 -12.55 -11.38
C GLN A 615 15.97 -13.47 -11.12
N ASN A 616 15.82 -13.94 -9.89
CA ASN A 616 14.78 -14.90 -9.50
C ASN A 616 14.70 -14.99 -7.98
N SER A 617 13.55 -15.42 -7.45
CA SER A 617 13.35 -15.78 -6.05
C SER A 617 12.54 -17.06 -5.98
N GLU A 618 13.04 -18.11 -5.31
CA GLU A 618 12.31 -19.36 -5.18
C GLU A 618 12.54 -20.08 -3.85
N CYS A 619 11.55 -20.88 -3.45
CA CYS A 619 11.65 -21.76 -2.29
C CYS A 619 12.41 -23.05 -2.64
N ILE A 620 13.55 -23.24 -1.97
CA ILE A 620 14.39 -24.44 -2.09
C ILE A 620 13.86 -25.51 -1.13
N GLY A 621 13.58 -26.69 -1.68
CA GLY A 621 13.16 -27.88 -0.94
C GLY A 621 14.25 -28.93 -0.83
N THR A 622 13.91 -30.09 -0.28
CA THR A 622 14.85 -31.21 -0.10
C THR A 622 15.16 -31.98 -1.39
N SER A 623 14.30 -31.87 -2.40
CA SER A 623 14.53 -32.46 -3.71
C SER A 623 15.62 -31.71 -4.47
N ARG A 624 16.57 -32.45 -5.04
CA ARG A 624 17.62 -31.92 -5.92
C ARG A 624 17.00 -31.20 -7.13
N LYS A 625 17.15 -29.88 -7.19
CA LYS A 625 16.71 -29.06 -8.33
C LYS A 625 17.90 -28.55 -9.12
N LYS A 626 17.76 -28.45 -10.43
CA LYS A 626 18.73 -27.72 -11.25
C LYS A 626 18.70 -26.25 -10.82
N PHE A 627 19.88 -25.67 -10.62
CA PHE A 627 19.96 -24.26 -10.28
C PHE A 627 19.45 -23.42 -11.47
N LYS A 628 18.40 -22.61 -11.25
CA LYS A 628 17.86 -21.72 -12.27
C LYS A 628 18.88 -20.61 -12.55
N LYS A 629 19.25 -20.51 -13.82
CA LYS A 629 20.49 -19.87 -14.29
C LYS A 629 20.28 -18.37 -14.49
N ALA A 630 21.27 -17.57 -14.10
CA ALA A 630 21.40 -16.18 -14.55
C ALA A 630 22.20 -16.07 -15.86
N GLU A 631 23.30 -16.84 -16.04
CA GLU A 631 24.16 -16.72 -17.24
C GLU A 631 24.93 -17.98 -17.69
N LYS A 632 25.46 -17.97 -18.94
CA LYS A 632 26.07 -19.10 -19.69
C LYS A 632 27.09 -19.93 -18.89
N ASP A 633 27.91 -19.30 -18.05
CA ASP A 633 29.06 -19.92 -17.36
C ASP A 633 28.90 -20.15 -15.84
N ASN A 634 27.66 -20.18 -15.31
CA ASN A 634 27.43 -20.52 -13.91
C ASN A 634 28.04 -21.89 -13.51
N PRO A 635 28.93 -21.94 -12.49
CA PRO A 635 29.58 -23.19 -12.07
C PRO A 635 28.68 -24.10 -11.22
N ILE A 636 27.55 -23.58 -10.71
CA ILE A 636 26.58 -24.33 -9.90
C ILE A 636 25.66 -25.12 -10.83
N GLN A 637 25.50 -26.42 -10.52
CA GLN A 637 24.65 -27.34 -11.27
C GLN A 637 23.31 -27.58 -10.56
N TYR A 638 23.34 -27.77 -9.24
CA TYR A 638 22.17 -28.11 -8.45
C TYR A 638 22.14 -27.38 -7.12
N ILE A 639 20.93 -27.21 -6.60
CA ILE A 639 20.65 -26.64 -5.30
C ILE A 639 19.57 -27.49 -4.60
N GLN A 640 19.75 -27.70 -3.30
CA GLN A 640 18.80 -28.42 -2.45
C GLN A 640 19.01 -28.08 -0.98
N VAL A 641 17.98 -28.30 -0.17
CA VAL A 641 18.14 -28.43 1.27
C VAL A 641 18.55 -29.86 1.60
N GLN A 642 19.58 -30.06 2.41
CA GLN A 642 19.96 -31.39 2.84
C GLN A 642 18.88 -31.97 3.74
N LYS A 643 18.36 -33.15 3.38
CA LYS A 643 17.43 -33.89 4.25
C LYS A 643 18.18 -34.35 5.50
N GLN A 644 17.74 -33.92 6.68
CA GLN A 644 18.44 -34.21 7.95
C GLN A 644 17.66 -35.20 8.83
N GLY A 645 16.38 -35.43 8.56
CA GLY A 645 15.51 -36.30 9.37
C GLY A 645 15.15 -35.71 10.72
N ILE A 646 15.17 -34.38 10.86
CA ILE A 646 15.11 -33.65 12.15
C ILE A 646 13.83 -32.83 12.35
N GLY A 647 12.69 -33.22 11.75
CA GLY A 647 11.40 -32.69 12.16
C GLY A 647 10.29 -32.70 11.11
N GLU A 648 9.23 -31.97 11.42
CA GLU A 648 7.90 -32.08 10.76
C GLU A 648 7.84 -31.56 9.33
N TYR A 649 8.64 -30.55 8.99
CA TYR A 649 8.81 -30.11 7.62
C TYR A 649 10.28 -29.72 7.35
N GLU A 650 10.84 -30.26 6.26
CA GLU A 650 12.20 -29.96 5.77
C GLU A 650 12.11 -29.41 4.34
N GLY A 651 12.97 -28.44 4.03
CA GLY A 651 12.78 -27.54 2.90
C GLY A 651 12.34 -26.16 3.40
N TYR A 652 12.05 -25.21 2.51
CA TYR A 652 11.67 -23.83 2.88
C TYR A 652 12.85 -22.92 3.23
N ILE A 653 13.93 -23.02 2.46
CA ILE A 653 14.89 -21.90 2.35
C ILE A 653 14.45 -21.04 1.16
N GLN A 654 14.05 -19.79 1.42
CA GLN A 654 13.86 -18.82 0.34
C GLN A 654 15.23 -18.46 -0.22
N CYS A 655 15.40 -18.51 -1.53
CA CYS A 655 16.66 -18.19 -2.20
C CYS A 655 16.38 -17.22 -3.34
N ALA A 656 16.90 -16.00 -3.22
CA ALA A 656 16.94 -15.03 -4.29
C ALA A 656 18.32 -14.99 -4.94
N THR A 657 18.32 -14.89 -6.26
CA THR A 657 19.51 -14.82 -7.10
C THR A 657 19.67 -13.42 -7.65
N TYR A 658 20.88 -12.90 -7.55
CA TYR A 658 21.25 -11.56 -7.99
C TYR A 658 22.55 -11.62 -8.80
N LEU A 659 22.76 -10.61 -9.65
CA LEU A 659 24.03 -10.34 -10.32
C LEU A 659 24.52 -8.93 -9.97
N ASP A 660 25.82 -8.76 -9.76
CA ASP A 660 26.41 -7.42 -9.74
C ASP A 660 26.74 -6.93 -11.17
N LYS A 661 27.30 -5.71 -11.27
CA LYS A 661 27.68 -5.10 -12.55
C LYS A 661 28.77 -5.87 -13.32
N GLU A 662 29.53 -6.71 -12.62
CA GLU A 662 30.56 -7.58 -13.19
C GLU A 662 30.03 -8.99 -13.47
N GLU A 663 28.70 -9.17 -13.40
CA GLU A 663 28.02 -10.45 -13.61
C GLU A 663 28.42 -11.52 -12.56
N ASN A 664 28.96 -11.11 -11.40
CA ASN A 664 29.21 -12.07 -10.31
C ASN A 664 27.88 -12.48 -9.67
N LEU A 665 27.77 -13.77 -9.33
CA LEU A 665 26.59 -14.34 -8.68
C LEU A 665 26.51 -13.96 -7.20
N TRP A 666 25.33 -13.52 -6.78
CA TRP A 666 24.98 -13.28 -5.39
C TRP A 666 23.71 -14.07 -5.02
N LEU A 667 23.65 -14.57 -3.79
CA LEU A 667 22.48 -15.26 -3.24
C LEU A 667 22.03 -14.58 -1.94
N MET A 668 20.76 -14.19 -1.85
CA MET A 668 20.12 -13.91 -0.57
C MET A 668 19.31 -15.13 -0.15
N VAL A 669 19.69 -15.76 0.96
CA VAL A 669 19.04 -16.97 1.46
C VAL A 669 18.41 -16.72 2.82
N VAL A 670 17.18 -17.19 3.03
CA VAL A 670 16.42 -17.02 4.29
C VAL A 670 15.82 -18.36 4.69
N ASN A 671 16.14 -18.82 5.90
CA ASN A 671 15.55 -20.05 6.43
C ASN A 671 14.15 -19.78 6.99
N ARG A 672 13.10 -20.08 6.21
CA ARG A 672 11.70 -19.86 6.61
C ARG A 672 11.18 -20.88 7.62
N ARG A 673 11.92 -21.97 7.87
CA ARG A 673 11.61 -22.95 8.92
C ARG A 673 12.05 -22.35 10.25
N ALA A 674 11.11 -21.67 10.90
CA ALA A 674 11.39 -20.81 12.05
C ALA A 674 11.05 -21.49 13.37
N ASN A 675 9.79 -21.85 13.57
CA ASN A 675 9.28 -22.43 14.81
C ASN A 675 8.28 -23.56 14.47
N PHE A 676 8.05 -24.44 15.45
CA PHE A 676 6.94 -25.40 15.45
C PHE A 676 5.91 -25.00 16.46
N PHE A 677 4.67 -25.46 16.31
CA PHE A 677 3.73 -25.45 17.42
C PHE A 677 3.75 -26.81 18.11
N LEU A 678 4.06 -26.86 19.41
CA LEU A 678 4.01 -28.07 20.21
C LEU A 678 2.78 -28.03 21.12
N PRO A 679 1.68 -28.71 20.77
CA PRO A 679 0.49 -28.71 21.61
C PRO A 679 0.79 -29.36 22.97
N GLY A 680 0.31 -28.71 24.03
CA GLY A 680 0.45 -29.16 25.41
C GLY A 680 -0.92 -29.18 26.09
N ILE A 681 -1.04 -28.48 27.23
CA ILE A 681 -2.35 -28.19 27.82
C ILE A 681 -3.13 -27.25 26.89
N ILE A 682 -2.44 -26.28 26.30
CA ILE A 682 -2.96 -25.42 25.25
C ILE A 682 -2.81 -26.16 23.91
N THR A 683 -3.93 -26.44 23.26
CA THR A 683 -3.98 -27.23 22.02
C THR A 683 -4.01 -26.39 20.75
N GLU A 684 -4.19 -25.07 20.86
CA GLU A 684 -4.29 -24.16 19.71
C GLU A 684 -3.37 -22.95 19.87
N PRO A 685 -2.66 -22.53 18.79
CA PRO A 685 -1.76 -21.38 18.78
C PRO A 685 -2.38 -20.08 19.33
N GLN A 686 -3.64 -19.82 18.98
CA GLN A 686 -4.33 -18.58 19.33
C GLN A 686 -4.53 -18.37 20.85
N PHE A 687 -4.46 -19.44 21.65
CA PHE A 687 -4.64 -19.38 23.10
C PHE A 687 -3.34 -19.39 23.89
N VAL A 688 -2.18 -19.43 23.22
CA VAL A 688 -0.87 -19.41 23.91
C VAL A 688 -0.58 -17.99 24.41
N PRO A 689 -0.40 -17.76 25.72
CA PRO A 689 -0.04 -16.45 26.22
C PRO A 689 1.40 -16.08 25.82
N PRO A 690 1.73 -14.78 25.64
CA PRO A 690 3.05 -14.33 25.19
C PRO A 690 4.22 -14.89 26.01
N GLU A 691 4.07 -14.93 27.33
CA GLU A 691 5.05 -15.44 28.28
C GLU A 691 5.35 -16.95 28.16
N GLU A 692 4.50 -17.73 27.48
CA GLU A 692 4.70 -19.17 27.25
C GLU A 692 5.16 -19.49 25.81
N PHE A 693 5.45 -18.48 24.99
CA PHE A 693 5.82 -18.68 23.58
C PHE A 693 7.03 -19.59 23.40
N ASP A 694 8.08 -19.47 24.20
CA ASP A 694 9.26 -20.32 24.06
C ASP A 694 8.98 -21.80 24.39
N ILE A 695 7.90 -22.10 25.13
CA ILE A 695 7.47 -23.46 25.48
C ILE A 695 6.69 -24.08 24.33
N TYR A 696 5.70 -23.35 23.81
CA TYR A 696 4.79 -23.86 22.76
C TYR A 696 5.30 -23.63 21.34
N PHE A 697 6.24 -22.70 21.15
CA PHE A 697 6.83 -22.36 19.86
C PHE A 697 8.36 -22.48 19.84
N PRO A 698 8.95 -23.65 20.13
CA PRO A 698 10.40 -23.81 20.07
C PRO A 698 10.93 -23.53 18.66
N GLU A 699 12.13 -22.95 18.60
CA GLU A 699 12.83 -22.73 17.34
C GLU A 699 13.15 -24.05 16.65
N ALA A 700 13.01 -24.08 15.33
CA ALA A 700 13.34 -25.25 14.54
C ALA A 700 14.86 -25.46 14.45
N PRO A 701 15.34 -26.72 14.33
CA PRO A 701 16.75 -26.97 14.05
C PRO A 701 17.24 -26.28 12.77
N PRO A 702 18.53 -25.89 12.70
CA PRO A 702 19.13 -25.31 11.49
C PRO A 702 18.96 -26.18 10.25
N GLN A 703 18.77 -25.54 9.10
CA GLN A 703 18.74 -26.22 7.79
C GLN A 703 20.06 -26.01 7.05
N LYS A 704 20.47 -26.99 6.25
CA LYS A 704 21.68 -26.90 5.41
C LYS A 704 21.33 -26.74 3.95
N LEU A 705 21.74 -25.63 3.34
CA LEU A 705 21.70 -25.42 1.90
C LEU A 705 22.93 -26.07 1.26
N LEU A 706 22.69 -26.96 0.30
CA LEU A 706 23.73 -27.62 -0.48
C LEU A 706 23.71 -27.12 -1.92
N LEU A 707 24.82 -26.56 -2.37
CA LEU A 707 25.05 -26.18 -3.77
C LEU A 707 26.07 -27.13 -4.39
N THR A 708 25.63 -27.91 -5.36
CA THR A 708 26.51 -28.84 -6.09
C THR A 708 27.02 -28.18 -7.36
N PHE A 709 28.33 -28.17 -7.54
CA PHE A 709 29.02 -27.60 -8.69
C PHE A 709 29.17 -28.64 -9.81
N LYS A 710 29.31 -28.16 -11.04
CA LYS A 710 29.64 -29.02 -12.19
C LYS A 710 31.00 -29.69 -11.96
N ASP A 711 31.13 -30.96 -12.32
CA ASP A 711 32.37 -31.74 -12.14
C ASP A 711 33.56 -31.03 -12.81
N SER A 712 34.45 -30.47 -11.99
CA SER A 712 35.59 -29.64 -12.41
C SER A 712 36.83 -30.46 -12.75
N ARG A 713 36.76 -31.80 -12.77
CA ARG A 713 37.88 -32.69 -13.17
C ARG A 713 38.48 -32.42 -14.57
N ARG A 714 37.97 -31.43 -15.32
CA ARG A 714 38.48 -31.04 -16.64
C ARG A 714 38.84 -29.56 -16.84
N LYS A 715 38.61 -28.64 -15.89
CA LYS A 715 38.93 -27.21 -16.12
C LYS A 715 39.54 -26.56 -14.87
N ASN A 716 40.85 -26.43 -14.92
CA ASN A 716 41.72 -25.57 -14.13
C ASN A 716 41.83 -25.87 -12.60
N PRO A 717 42.92 -26.50 -12.12
CA PRO A 717 43.15 -26.78 -10.70
C PRO A 717 43.30 -25.53 -9.81
N TYR A 718 43.34 -24.33 -10.40
CA TYR A 718 43.41 -23.04 -9.70
C TYR A 718 42.05 -22.37 -9.44
N GLN A 719 40.92 -22.97 -9.84
CA GLN A 719 39.58 -22.46 -9.49
C GLN A 719 39.13 -23.01 -8.13
N ASN A 720 39.13 -22.17 -7.10
CA ASN A 720 38.61 -22.52 -5.78
C ASN A 720 37.40 -21.63 -5.45
N TYR A 721 36.20 -22.14 -5.71
CA TYR A 721 34.96 -21.40 -5.43
C TYR A 721 34.73 -21.28 -3.92
N ALA A 722 34.18 -20.15 -3.50
CA ALA A 722 33.63 -19.97 -2.16
C ALA A 722 32.45 -19.00 -2.21
N PHE A 723 31.56 -19.08 -1.24
CA PHE A 723 30.63 -17.98 -0.97
C PHE A 723 31.20 -17.09 0.13
N TYR A 724 31.13 -15.78 -0.05
CA TYR A 724 31.55 -14.77 0.92
C TYR A 724 30.34 -14.02 1.46
N ASP A 725 30.20 -13.99 2.78
CA ASP A 725 29.25 -13.12 3.47
C ASP A 725 29.93 -11.81 3.88
N PRO A 726 29.52 -10.66 3.30
CA PRO A 726 30.18 -9.39 3.55
C PRO A 726 29.90 -8.78 4.93
N TYR A 727 28.85 -9.23 5.62
CA TYR A 727 28.52 -8.72 6.96
C TYR A 727 29.25 -9.49 8.05
N GLU A 728 29.33 -10.81 7.92
CA GLU A 728 30.05 -11.66 8.88
C GLU A 728 31.55 -11.80 8.58
N ASP A 729 32.01 -11.25 7.46
CA ASP A 729 33.36 -11.45 6.91
C ASP A 729 33.75 -12.94 6.86
N LYS A 730 32.82 -13.77 6.36
CA LYS A 730 32.89 -15.22 6.46
C LYS A 730 32.89 -15.88 5.08
N PHE A 731 33.78 -16.86 4.90
CA PHE A 731 33.82 -17.70 3.70
C PHE A 731 33.22 -19.08 3.95
N TYR A 732 32.44 -19.55 2.97
CA TYR A 732 31.90 -20.91 2.87
C TYR A 732 32.64 -21.63 1.74
N PRO A 733 33.64 -22.47 2.06
CA PRO A 733 34.55 -23.01 1.06
C PRO A 733 33.93 -24.16 0.26
N TYR A 734 34.35 -24.27 -0.99
CA TYR A 734 34.10 -25.47 -1.80
C TYR A 734 34.85 -26.69 -1.24
N HIS A 735 34.13 -27.80 -1.11
CA HIS A 735 34.67 -29.09 -0.70
C HIS A 735 33.98 -30.23 -1.46
N ASN A 736 34.76 -31.09 -2.11
CA ASN A 736 34.29 -32.31 -2.79
C ASN A 736 33.07 -32.11 -3.72
N GLY A 737 33.07 -31.06 -4.54
CA GLY A 737 31.98 -30.80 -5.49
C GLY A 737 30.85 -29.94 -4.93
N ASN A 738 30.90 -29.55 -3.66
CA ASN A 738 29.80 -28.86 -3.00
C ASN A 738 30.25 -27.64 -2.18
N ILE A 739 29.33 -26.71 -1.96
CA ILE A 739 29.38 -25.76 -0.85
C ILE A 739 28.16 -26.03 0.04
N GLU A 740 28.39 -26.10 1.35
CA GLU A 740 27.37 -26.28 2.37
C GLU A 740 27.26 -25.01 3.23
N ILE A 741 26.03 -24.52 3.40
CA ILE A 741 25.72 -23.35 4.21
C ILE A 741 24.67 -23.75 5.24
N GLU A 742 25.04 -23.73 6.51
CA GLU A 742 24.10 -23.94 7.62
C GLU A 742 23.42 -22.61 7.98
N LEU A 743 22.09 -22.64 8.05
CA LEU A 743 21.25 -21.49 8.38
C LEU A 743 20.41 -21.83 9.62
N PRO A 744 20.62 -21.13 10.76
CA PRO A 744 19.74 -21.28 11.93
C PRO A 744 18.30 -20.89 11.61
N ALA A 745 17.36 -21.22 12.50
CA ALA A 745 15.95 -20.85 12.35
C ALA A 745 15.77 -19.34 12.16
N GLY A 746 15.03 -18.96 11.12
CA GLY A 746 14.70 -17.57 10.82
C GLY A 746 15.83 -16.71 10.29
N GLU A 747 17.06 -17.21 10.23
CA GLU A 747 18.23 -16.43 9.82
C GLU A 747 18.32 -16.26 8.29
N GLY A 748 18.83 -15.08 7.89
CA GLY A 748 19.18 -14.75 6.51
C GLY A 748 20.67 -14.51 6.30
N ARG A 749 21.17 -14.75 5.08
CA ARG A 749 22.56 -14.51 4.66
C ARG A 749 22.59 -13.99 3.22
N LEU A 750 23.41 -12.97 2.96
CA LEU A 750 23.74 -12.49 1.62
C LEU A 750 25.14 -13.00 1.25
N LEU A 751 25.25 -13.69 0.12
CA LEU A 751 26.44 -14.47 -0.22
C LEU A 751 26.91 -14.15 -1.64
N LYS A 752 28.13 -13.60 -1.77
CA LYS A 752 28.80 -13.41 -3.07
C LYS A 752 29.56 -14.66 -3.46
N LEU A 753 29.35 -15.20 -4.65
CA LEU A 753 30.22 -16.23 -5.21
C LEU A 753 31.56 -15.59 -5.60
N VAL A 754 32.64 -16.11 -5.05
CA VAL A 754 34.00 -15.66 -5.35
C VAL A 754 34.86 -16.84 -5.81
N ASN A 755 35.92 -16.53 -6.58
CA ASN A 755 36.93 -17.50 -6.99
C ASN A 755 38.26 -17.13 -6.32
N ARG A 756 38.74 -17.94 -5.38
CA ARG A 756 40.05 -17.75 -4.75
C ARG A 756 41.16 -18.25 -5.67
N THR A 757 41.95 -17.34 -6.22
CA THR A 757 43.28 -17.67 -6.74
C THR A 757 44.25 -17.87 -5.58
N SER A 758 45.14 -18.86 -5.67
CA SER A 758 46.01 -19.37 -4.60
C SER A 758 47.05 -18.40 -4.00
N ASN A 759 46.99 -17.09 -4.29
CA ASN A 759 48.02 -16.12 -3.90
C ASN A 759 47.63 -15.16 -2.75
N ASP A 760 46.39 -15.16 -2.28
CA ASP A 760 46.00 -14.36 -1.11
C ASP A 760 45.95 -15.26 0.13
N ARG A 761 47.09 -15.32 0.84
CA ARG A 761 47.24 -15.94 2.16
C ARG A 761 47.42 -14.88 3.23
#